data_AF-A0A496ASU3-F1
#
_entry.id   AF-A0A496ASU3-F1
#
_cell.length_a   1.000
_cell.length_b   1.000
_cell.length_c   1.000
_cell.angle_alpha   90.00
_cell.angle_beta   90.00
_cell.angle_gamma   90.00
#
_symmetry.space_group_name_H-M   'P 1'
#
loop_
_entity.id
_entity.type
_entity.pdbx_description
1 polymer ?
#
loop_
_entity_poly.entity_id
_entity_poly.type
_entity_poly.pdbx_seq_one_letter_code
_entity_poly.pdbx_strand_id
1 'polypeptide(L)'
;MRKNIVAMSKLTDEELIRHVQNRDQDAFSELITRWTPRIKGVIASNSRQRLDAEEIHTDIWVAVWQNIIHLRNMESFGAWLHRIAYNACKRYYTLTKQYRNEIPHEYSVIVEQIEQQAAARYREKQLMADIIEAVQHLPQKVRSVAELFYLQSWHIKEIAVECNLPIGTVKTKLKEIRTLLRKEFDAEPIKGATMTSKIVQPNNTTTYTHTDKSTINRRPALLNVDVNDPTGDSWAIPKGIIARFGKGNVNDVKLSPDGTYFAVATGIGLWWYDVESMLPISLWEIPEGPVFKIDFSHDGKWIVIDTVDAIKVLDVETGDCVIQIDEQNGYGGLTCSSNGKWIAISDMQGQVNVLDINTGDHIAQMDRGEHKWKSNDIHDLTFTPDGTLLAANPGNPKLYFGDKENYNVCVNPDTEGSQIYVWNPETGEALIKFAGNEFVLSSDSCLVAGSSPDETLTDSKRIDSNVSVWDISSGEQIALFTEHSDWVYDITFSPCGKYIASSDGILRVWDIATSSEQKVYPDYSDPFYAENGELFAIASDTLEVWNVEKQKPILNITSGIGGFGFSKSLAIAYTHELTTTDTREHLNNDIPKYEIIHEIQFPWPAPQVTWMDNQTIACLTQRDLTLWDVNKKSIVDTLYQDEWINSITVLPSGKLLCSYFTNEGKTLVACSLNEQIAEFPVPEPIREWVGKIEFAPSGDWMASGSREGNIYLWNLENPENTSVLTGHTDNIRTFTFSHNGKQLVSGAEDETVRIWDVESATEIDKLPMEKPCLPFGLTYSPCGDIIVCDLETEIRFWSADQFTTLRSIKQPNPYRRTYPLAFSDCGRYLAGATWWDKGNENLLVRIWNVETTEQVATLQGHTSIVQFLSFSPNGRVLAGGCGNGTILLWDLQSFL
;
A
#
# COMPACT_ATOMS: atom_id res chain seq x y z
N MET A 1 22.25 19.75 27.90
CA MET A 1 21.08 20.37 28.54
C MET A 1 20.53 19.62 29.78
N ARG A 2 21.28 18.72 30.46
CA ARG A 2 20.75 17.96 31.62
C ARG A 2 21.08 18.53 33.02
N LYS A 3 21.74 19.70 33.12
CA LYS A 3 22.18 20.25 34.41
C LYS A 3 21.13 21.10 35.16
N ASN A 4 20.03 21.52 34.53
CA ASN A 4 19.02 22.39 35.15
C ASN A 4 17.74 21.70 35.65
N ILE A 5 17.38 20.52 35.11
CA ILE A 5 16.13 19.81 35.47
C ILE A 5 16.11 19.39 36.95
N VAL A 6 17.27 19.04 37.52
CA VAL A 6 17.41 18.63 38.94
C VAL A 6 17.15 19.79 39.91
N ALA A 7 17.23 21.05 39.46
CA ALA A 7 16.90 22.22 40.28
C ALA A 7 15.40 22.54 40.26
N MET A 8 14.70 22.25 39.15
CA MET A 8 13.30 22.62 38.94
C MET A 8 12.31 21.71 39.69
N SER A 9 12.62 20.41 39.84
CA SER A 9 11.77 19.46 40.58
C SER A 9 11.67 19.73 42.09
N LYS A 10 12.54 20.61 42.63
CA LYS A 10 12.50 21.07 44.03
C LYS A 10 11.66 22.33 44.24
N LEU A 11 11.23 22.99 43.16
CA LEU A 11 10.40 24.18 43.24
C LEU A 11 8.97 23.84 43.62
N THR A 12 8.35 24.76 44.35
CA THR A 12 6.91 24.74 44.63
C THR A 12 6.11 25.02 43.36
N ASP A 13 4.84 24.62 43.33
CA ASP A 13 3.99 24.88 42.16
C ASP A 13 3.85 26.39 41.85
N GLU A 14 3.85 27.25 42.89
CA GLU A 14 3.84 28.70 42.71
C GLU A 14 5.11 29.23 42.04
N GLU A 15 6.27 28.69 42.41
CA GLU A 15 7.55 29.05 41.82
C GLU A 15 7.61 28.57 40.36
N LEU A 16 7.21 27.32 40.09
CA LEU A 16 7.11 26.78 38.74
C LEU A 16 6.18 27.65 37.87
N ILE A 17 5.01 28.02 38.37
CA ILE A 17 4.07 28.88 37.65
C ILE A 17 4.70 30.26 37.34
N ARG A 18 5.45 30.88 38.27
CA ARG A 18 6.16 32.14 37.99
C ARG A 18 7.23 32.00 36.92
N HIS A 19 7.97 30.89 36.93
CA HIS A 19 8.94 30.59 35.88
C HIS A 19 8.25 30.41 34.52
N VAL A 20 7.14 29.67 34.48
CA VAL A 20 6.34 29.47 33.26
C VAL A 20 5.71 30.78 32.76
N GLN A 21 5.28 31.68 33.66
CA GLN A 21 4.80 33.03 33.29
C GLN A 21 5.89 33.86 32.61
N ASN A 22 7.16 33.62 32.96
CA ASN A 22 8.32 34.20 32.29
C ASN A 22 8.77 33.44 31.05
N ARG A 23 7.92 32.55 30.50
CA ARG A 23 8.16 31.73 29.30
C ARG A 23 9.33 30.72 29.43
N ASP A 24 9.60 30.24 30.64
CA ASP A 24 10.55 29.15 30.86
C ASP A 24 9.94 27.80 30.44
N GLN A 25 10.48 27.19 29.38
CA GLN A 25 10.01 25.92 28.84
C GLN A 25 10.37 24.72 29.73
N ASP A 26 11.51 24.78 30.44
CA ASP A 26 11.94 23.69 31.33
C ASP A 26 11.02 23.61 32.56
N ALA A 27 10.64 24.76 33.12
CA ALA A 27 9.65 24.82 34.20
C ALA A 27 8.25 24.35 33.74
N PHE A 28 7.91 24.55 32.47
CA PHE A 28 6.62 24.11 31.92
C PHE A 28 6.56 22.60 31.71
N SER A 29 7.66 22.00 31.25
CA SER A 29 7.76 20.54 31.14
C SER A 29 7.61 19.87 32.51
N GLU A 30 8.19 20.45 33.57
CA GLU A 30 8.02 19.93 34.94
C GLU A 30 6.58 20.12 35.44
N LEU A 31 5.95 21.26 35.14
CA LEU A 31 4.56 21.54 35.49
C LEU A 31 3.58 20.56 34.80
N ILE A 32 3.81 20.23 33.52
CA ILE A 32 3.06 19.19 32.78
C ILE A 32 3.20 17.86 33.51
N THR A 33 4.43 17.42 33.74
CA THR A 33 4.72 16.12 34.38
C THR A 33 4.02 15.99 35.73
N ARG A 34 4.03 17.04 36.55
CA ARG A 34 3.44 17.02 37.90
C ARG A 34 1.91 16.98 37.90
N TRP A 35 1.26 17.61 36.92
CA TRP A 35 -0.20 17.81 36.92
C TRP A 35 -0.95 16.94 35.88
N THR A 36 -0.25 16.31 34.93
CA THR A 36 -0.83 15.35 33.96
C THR A 36 -1.67 14.24 34.62
N PRO A 37 -1.26 13.60 35.73
CA PRO A 37 -2.09 12.56 36.37
C PRO A 37 -3.47 13.07 36.81
N ARG A 38 -3.58 14.34 37.25
CA ARG A 38 -4.85 14.95 37.67
C ARG A 38 -5.73 15.31 36.49
N ILE A 39 -5.15 15.78 35.38
CA ILE A 39 -5.89 16.09 34.15
C ILE A 39 -6.40 14.82 33.48
N LYS A 40 -5.59 13.74 33.44
CA LYS A 40 -6.02 12.45 32.88
C LYS A 40 -7.29 11.92 33.54
N GLY A 41 -7.47 12.12 34.85
CA GLY A 41 -8.73 11.78 35.55
C GLY A 41 -9.95 12.61 35.11
N VAL A 42 -9.75 13.89 34.76
CA VAL A 42 -10.82 14.77 34.25
C VAL A 42 -11.15 14.45 32.80
N ILE A 43 -10.16 14.12 31.98
CA ILE A 43 -10.36 13.68 30.59
C ILE A 43 -11.09 12.33 30.60
N ALA A 44 -10.60 11.33 31.33
CA ALA A 44 -11.18 9.98 31.38
C ALA A 44 -12.63 9.96 31.91
N SER A 45 -12.98 10.85 32.85
CA SER A 45 -14.36 10.96 33.34
C SER A 45 -15.32 11.64 32.36
N ASN A 46 -14.79 12.33 31.34
CA ASN A 46 -15.58 13.07 30.34
C ASN A 46 -15.38 12.56 28.90
N SER A 47 -14.48 11.60 28.66
CA SER A 47 -14.19 11.01 27.34
C SER A 47 -14.68 9.56 27.21
N ARG A 48 -15.19 9.16 26.03
CA ARG A 48 -15.70 7.79 25.79
C ARG A 48 -14.68 6.83 25.15
N GLN A 49 -13.61 7.33 24.54
CA GLN A 49 -12.56 6.53 23.88
C GLN A 49 -11.14 7.00 24.28
N ARG A 50 -10.13 6.14 24.11
CA ARG A 50 -8.75 6.36 24.57
C ARG A 50 -7.94 7.28 23.63
N LEU A 51 -8.20 7.26 22.33
CA LEU A 51 -7.54 8.10 21.31
C LEU A 51 -7.93 9.59 21.46
N ASP A 52 -9.21 9.90 21.70
CA ASP A 52 -9.69 11.27 22.01
C ASP A 52 -8.93 11.89 23.19
N ALA A 53 -8.47 11.08 24.15
CA ALA A 53 -7.86 11.55 25.38
C ALA A 53 -6.46 12.14 25.16
N GLU A 54 -5.71 11.66 24.15
CA GLU A 54 -4.36 12.16 23.84
C GLU A 54 -4.40 13.49 23.07
N GLU A 55 -5.35 13.63 22.15
CA GLU A 55 -5.57 14.85 21.38
C GLU A 55 -6.07 15.99 22.30
N ILE A 56 -7.09 15.71 23.13
CA ILE A 56 -7.60 16.67 24.13
C ILE A 56 -6.51 17.03 25.15
N HIS A 57 -5.66 16.08 25.56
CA HIS A 57 -4.56 16.34 26.49
C HIS A 57 -3.56 17.37 25.93
N THR A 58 -3.22 17.25 24.65
CA THR A 58 -2.29 18.18 23.99
C THR A 58 -2.88 19.59 23.91
N ASP A 59 -4.14 19.71 23.49
CA ASP A 59 -4.84 21.00 23.40
C ASP A 59 -4.97 21.71 24.75
N ILE A 60 -5.19 20.96 25.83
CA ILE A 60 -5.26 21.52 27.19
C ILE A 60 -3.94 22.18 27.57
N TRP A 61 -2.81 21.51 27.33
CA TRP A 61 -1.51 22.08 27.70
C TRP A 61 -1.09 23.24 26.80
N VAL A 62 -1.47 23.24 25.52
CA VAL A 62 -1.31 24.40 24.64
C VAL A 62 -2.12 25.59 25.18
N ALA A 63 -3.37 25.37 25.58
CA ALA A 63 -4.20 26.42 26.17
C ALA A 63 -3.64 26.92 27.52
N VAL A 64 -3.08 26.03 28.35
CA VAL A 64 -2.42 26.42 29.60
C VAL A 64 -1.20 27.29 29.31
N TRP A 65 -0.31 26.88 28.40
CA TRP A 65 0.89 27.65 28.04
C TRP A 65 0.54 29.06 27.53
N GLN A 66 -0.53 29.18 26.75
CA GLN A 66 -0.98 30.47 26.22
C GLN A 66 -1.57 31.37 27.30
N ASN A 67 -2.33 30.82 28.25
CA ASN A 67 -3.16 31.61 29.17
C ASN A 67 -2.59 31.77 30.59
N ILE A 68 -1.56 31.03 30.97
CA ILE A 68 -1.01 31.04 32.34
C ILE A 68 -0.44 32.40 32.76
N ILE A 69 -0.05 33.25 31.81
CA ILE A 69 0.37 34.64 32.04
C ILE A 69 -0.75 35.50 32.66
N HIS A 70 -2.01 35.15 32.39
CA HIS A 70 -3.17 35.87 32.90
C HIS A 70 -3.66 35.35 34.28
N LEU A 71 -3.03 34.31 34.81
CA LEU A 71 -3.35 33.75 36.12
C LEU A 71 -2.84 34.69 37.23
N ARG A 72 -3.75 35.45 37.86
CA ARG A 72 -3.43 36.40 38.92
C ARG A 72 -3.39 35.81 40.33
N ASN A 73 -4.00 34.64 40.56
CA ASN A 73 -3.99 33.95 41.85
C ASN A 73 -3.43 32.53 41.65
N MET A 74 -2.27 32.23 42.26
CA MET A 74 -1.54 30.99 42.05
C MET A 74 -2.14 29.83 42.87
N GLU A 75 -2.75 30.10 44.02
CA GLU A 75 -3.41 29.09 44.85
C GLU A 75 -4.63 28.45 44.17
N SER A 76 -5.21 29.11 43.16
CA SER A 76 -6.36 28.60 42.39
C SER A 76 -5.98 27.89 41.10
N PHE A 77 -4.68 27.64 40.86
CA PHE A 77 -4.19 27.01 39.63
C PHE A 77 -4.88 25.68 39.32
N GLY A 78 -5.08 24.81 40.32
CA GLY A 78 -5.77 23.54 40.12
C GLY A 78 -7.21 23.68 39.64
N ALA A 79 -7.96 24.65 40.19
CA ALA A 79 -9.35 24.92 39.79
C ALA A 79 -9.42 25.59 38.41
N TRP A 80 -8.46 26.47 38.11
CA TRP A 80 -8.31 27.11 36.81
C TRP A 80 -7.97 26.09 35.71
N LEU A 81 -7.03 25.19 35.98
CA LEU A 81 -6.62 24.10 35.09
C LEU A 81 -7.77 23.11 34.84
N HIS A 82 -8.50 22.73 35.88
CA HIS A 82 -9.68 21.87 35.75
C HIS A 82 -10.76 22.52 34.87
N ARG A 83 -10.92 23.86 34.92
CA ARG A 83 -11.90 24.59 34.11
C ARG A 83 -11.47 24.69 32.64
N ILE A 84 -10.17 24.83 32.37
CA ILE A 84 -9.60 24.76 31.02
C ILE A 84 -9.80 23.37 30.44
N ALA A 85 -9.45 22.33 31.20
CA ALA A 85 -9.63 20.93 30.80
C ALA A 85 -11.10 20.61 30.50
N TYR A 86 -12.01 20.98 31.40
CA TYR A 86 -13.45 20.76 31.20
C TYR A 86 -14.00 21.50 29.98
N ASN A 87 -13.59 22.74 29.73
CA ASN A 87 -14.02 23.50 28.55
C ASN A 87 -13.42 22.96 27.26
N ALA A 88 -12.19 22.44 27.28
CA ALA A 88 -11.57 21.78 26.14
C ALA A 88 -12.33 20.49 25.79
N CYS A 89 -12.59 19.62 26.78
CA CYS A 89 -13.44 18.43 26.58
C CYS A 89 -14.82 18.82 26.07
N LYS A 90 -15.48 19.81 26.70
CA LYS A 90 -16.81 20.27 26.28
C LYS A 90 -16.79 20.84 24.87
N ARG A 91 -15.77 21.61 24.47
CA ARG A 91 -15.64 22.18 23.12
C ARG A 91 -15.45 21.09 22.08
N TYR A 92 -14.55 20.14 22.35
CA TYR A 92 -14.34 18.96 21.52
C TYR A 92 -15.66 18.19 21.31
N TYR A 93 -16.42 17.97 22.39
CA TYR A 93 -17.71 17.27 22.32
C TYR A 93 -18.88 18.09 21.78
N THR A 94 -18.87 19.41 21.90
CA THR A 94 -19.91 20.27 21.30
C THR A 94 -19.69 20.39 19.79
N LEU A 95 -18.43 20.43 19.34
CA LEU A 95 -18.06 20.37 17.93
C LEU A 95 -18.47 19.01 17.34
N THR A 96 -18.14 17.88 17.96
CA THR A 96 -18.57 16.55 17.48
C THR A 96 -20.07 16.29 17.60
N LYS A 97 -20.80 16.96 18.51
CA LYS A 97 -22.26 16.86 18.61
C LYS A 97 -23.01 17.73 17.59
N GLN A 98 -22.43 18.87 17.14
CA GLN A 98 -22.93 19.62 15.98
C GLN A 98 -22.75 18.85 14.66
N TYR A 99 -21.83 17.90 14.60
CA TYR A 99 -21.66 17.00 13.46
C TYR A 99 -22.58 15.76 13.49
N ARG A 100 -23.35 15.52 14.56
CA ARG A 100 -24.09 14.24 14.71
C ARG A 100 -25.60 14.34 15.00
N ASN A 101 -26.17 15.49 15.32
CA ASN A 101 -27.62 15.59 15.54
C ASN A 101 -28.27 16.73 14.72
N GLU A 102 -28.97 16.31 13.66
CA GLU A 102 -30.16 16.93 13.03
C GLU A 102 -30.06 18.39 12.51
N ILE A 103 -29.97 18.54 11.18
CA ILE A 103 -30.58 19.66 10.46
C ILE A 103 -31.92 19.16 9.88
N PRO A 104 -33.08 19.63 10.37
CA PRO A 104 -34.38 19.41 9.75
C PRO A 104 -34.50 20.08 8.37
N HIS A 105 -35.39 19.50 7.55
CA HIS A 105 -35.61 19.71 6.11
C HIS A 105 -36.08 21.09 5.61
N GLU A 106 -35.79 22.19 6.30
CA GLU A 106 -36.05 23.54 5.76
C GLU A 106 -34.79 24.40 5.94
N TYR A 107 -34.46 25.23 4.94
CA TYR A 107 -33.25 26.06 4.80
C TYR A 107 -32.08 25.47 3.98
N SER A 108 -32.36 24.93 2.79
CA SER A 108 -31.34 24.66 1.75
C SER A 108 -30.65 25.92 1.19
N VAL A 109 -31.18 27.11 1.45
CA VAL A 109 -30.61 28.39 0.97
C VAL A 109 -29.48 28.93 1.87
N ILE A 110 -29.26 28.34 3.05
CA ILE A 110 -28.21 28.79 3.99
C ILE A 110 -26.91 27.98 3.83
N VAL A 111 -26.97 26.77 3.29
CA VAL A 111 -25.79 25.89 3.09
C VAL A 111 -24.87 26.44 1.98
N GLU A 112 -25.43 26.94 0.88
CA GLU A 112 -24.67 27.65 -0.17
C GLU A 112 -23.92 28.90 0.36
N GLN A 113 -24.49 29.59 1.36
CA GLN A 113 -23.82 30.72 2.02
C GLN A 113 -22.73 30.30 3.02
N ILE A 114 -22.78 29.07 3.53
CA ILE A 114 -21.82 28.53 4.50
C ILE A 114 -20.62 27.90 3.78
N GLU A 115 -20.80 27.27 2.62
CA GLU A 115 -19.70 26.74 1.79
C GLU A 115 -18.89 27.84 1.11
N GLN A 116 -19.55 28.92 0.64
CA GLN A 116 -18.84 30.14 0.25
C GLN A 116 -18.04 30.76 1.43
N GLN A 117 -18.47 30.54 2.67
CA GLN A 117 -17.71 30.94 3.87
C GLN A 117 -16.59 29.96 4.26
N ALA A 118 -16.59 28.71 3.78
CA ALA A 118 -15.51 27.74 4.01
C ALA A 118 -14.29 28.02 3.11
N ALA A 119 -14.52 28.38 1.83
CA ALA A 119 -13.47 28.98 0.99
C ALA A 119 -13.01 30.33 1.55
N ALA A 120 -13.89 31.08 2.22
CA ALA A 120 -13.52 32.28 2.96
C ALA A 120 -12.68 31.97 4.21
N ARG A 121 -12.78 30.79 4.85
CA ARG A 121 -11.97 30.35 6.02
C ARG A 121 -10.52 30.01 5.69
N TYR A 122 -10.28 29.46 4.50
CA TYR A 122 -8.91 29.29 3.99
C TYR A 122 -8.31 30.66 3.63
N ARG A 123 -9.11 31.55 3.03
CA ARG A 123 -8.75 32.97 2.93
C ARG A 123 -8.63 33.65 4.29
N GLU A 124 -9.35 33.22 5.33
CA GLU A 124 -9.33 33.82 6.67
C GLU A 124 -8.02 33.53 7.42
N LYS A 125 -7.37 32.38 7.17
CA LYS A 125 -6.01 32.11 7.67
C LYS A 125 -4.96 33.01 7.01
N GLN A 126 -5.07 33.22 5.69
CA GLN A 126 -4.22 34.16 4.94
C GLN A 126 -4.51 35.61 5.35
N LEU A 127 -5.80 35.98 5.42
CA LEU A 127 -6.33 37.27 5.84
C LEU A 127 -5.99 37.57 7.29
N MET A 128 -5.89 36.58 8.19
CA MET A 128 -5.46 36.80 9.57
C MET A 128 -3.97 37.13 9.65
N ALA A 129 -3.12 36.55 8.80
CA ALA A 129 -1.72 36.94 8.69
C ALA A 129 -1.60 38.38 8.14
N ASP A 130 -2.36 38.71 7.11
CA ASP A 130 -2.39 40.04 6.49
C ASP A 130 -3.04 41.10 7.41
N ILE A 131 -4.07 40.73 8.19
CA ILE A 131 -4.69 41.58 9.23
C ILE A 131 -3.70 41.80 10.38
N ILE A 132 -2.91 40.81 10.79
CA ILE A 132 -1.87 41.00 11.81
C ILE A 132 -0.85 42.04 11.35
N GLU A 133 -0.42 41.99 10.09
CA GLU A 133 0.51 42.96 9.50
C GLU A 133 -0.13 44.36 9.38
N ALA A 134 -1.33 44.45 8.81
CA ALA A 134 -2.05 45.72 8.64
C ALA A 134 -2.43 46.38 9.98
N VAL A 135 -2.82 45.61 11.00
CA VAL A 135 -3.15 46.11 12.35
C VAL A 135 -1.94 46.71 13.03
N GLN A 136 -0.71 46.25 12.73
CA GLN A 136 0.51 46.83 13.28
C GLN A 136 0.79 48.26 12.78
N HIS A 137 0.34 48.60 11.57
CA HIS A 137 0.51 49.91 10.93
C HIS A 137 -0.55 50.95 11.34
N LEU A 138 -1.59 50.56 12.09
CA LEU A 138 -2.64 51.46 12.56
C LEU A 138 -2.18 52.37 13.73
N PRO A 139 -2.72 53.60 13.86
CA PRO A 139 -2.46 54.47 15.00
C PRO A 139 -2.79 53.79 16.33
N GLN A 140 -1.97 53.99 17.37
CA GLN A 140 -1.99 53.22 18.61
C GLN A 140 -3.37 53.11 19.30
N LYS A 141 -4.20 54.16 19.26
CA LYS A 141 -5.56 54.16 19.84
C LYS A 141 -6.60 53.33 19.06
N VAL A 142 -6.32 53.01 17.80
CA VAL A 142 -7.18 52.19 16.91
C VAL A 142 -6.70 50.74 16.91
N ARG A 143 -5.38 50.56 16.97
CA ARG A 143 -4.70 49.26 17.06
C ARG A 143 -5.15 48.44 18.27
N SER A 144 -5.24 49.02 19.47
CA SER A 144 -5.68 48.27 20.68
C SER A 144 -7.11 47.72 20.58
N VAL A 145 -8.01 48.43 19.90
CA VAL A 145 -9.39 47.96 19.66
C VAL A 145 -9.41 46.86 18.58
N ALA A 146 -8.57 46.98 17.55
CA ALA A 146 -8.43 45.98 16.50
C ALA A 146 -7.80 44.67 17.02
N GLU A 147 -6.75 44.75 17.83
CA GLU A 147 -6.07 43.60 18.43
C GLU A 147 -7.00 42.81 19.35
N LEU A 148 -7.72 43.49 20.26
CA LEU A 148 -8.68 42.83 21.16
C LEU A 148 -9.85 42.19 20.40
N PHE A 149 -10.35 42.84 19.35
CA PHE A 149 -11.52 42.34 18.61
C PHE A 149 -11.18 41.25 17.59
N TYR A 150 -10.17 41.47 16.74
CA TYR A 150 -9.84 40.58 15.62
C TYR A 150 -8.83 39.49 15.98
N LEU A 151 -7.88 39.75 16.88
CA LEU A 151 -6.81 38.79 17.22
C LEU A 151 -7.08 38.02 18.52
N GLN A 152 -7.83 38.62 19.45
CA GLN A 152 -8.16 37.99 20.74
C GLN A 152 -9.65 37.61 20.86
N SER A 153 -10.49 37.95 19.88
CA SER A 153 -11.91 37.59 19.81
C SER A 153 -12.77 38.10 20.98
N TRP A 154 -12.41 39.23 21.60
CA TRP A 154 -13.16 39.80 22.72
C TRP A 154 -14.49 40.41 22.26
N HIS A 155 -15.53 40.31 23.09
CA HIS A 155 -16.83 40.88 22.75
C HIS A 155 -16.81 42.41 22.89
N ILE A 156 -17.56 43.13 22.04
CA ILE A 156 -17.59 44.62 22.01
C ILE A 156 -17.84 45.26 23.39
N LYS A 157 -18.62 44.60 24.26
CA LYS A 157 -18.90 45.08 25.63
C LYS A 157 -17.68 44.97 26.55
N GLU A 158 -16.84 43.94 26.37
CA GLU A 158 -15.63 43.68 27.14
C GLU A 158 -14.52 44.64 26.71
N ILE A 159 -14.39 44.88 25.39
CA ILE A 159 -13.47 45.89 24.84
C ILE A 159 -13.83 47.30 25.32
N ALA A 160 -15.13 47.61 25.40
CA ALA A 160 -15.60 48.89 25.92
C ALA A 160 -15.20 49.12 27.39
N VAL A 161 -15.22 48.06 28.21
CA VAL A 161 -14.79 48.10 29.62
C VAL A 161 -13.26 48.20 29.72
N GLU A 162 -12.52 47.37 28.99
CA GLU A 162 -11.05 47.30 29.05
C GLU A 162 -10.39 48.58 28.50
N CYS A 163 -10.91 49.11 27.38
CA CYS A 163 -10.39 50.35 26.79
C CYS A 163 -10.99 51.62 27.40
N ASN A 164 -11.93 51.50 28.35
CA ASN A 164 -12.67 52.60 28.97
C ASN A 164 -13.34 53.54 27.95
N LEU A 165 -14.04 52.95 26.97
CA LEU A 165 -14.70 53.66 25.87
C LEU A 165 -16.19 53.34 25.81
N PRO A 166 -17.07 54.29 25.44
CA PRO A 166 -18.47 53.99 25.16
C PRO A 166 -18.61 52.95 24.03
N ILE A 167 -19.54 52.00 24.18
CA ILE A 167 -19.80 50.93 23.20
C ILE A 167 -20.01 51.49 21.77
N GLY A 168 -20.67 52.65 21.65
CA GLY A 168 -20.88 53.32 20.36
C GLY A 168 -19.56 53.76 19.68
N THR A 169 -18.58 54.17 20.47
CA THR A 169 -17.25 54.57 20.00
C THR A 169 -16.44 53.35 19.55
N VAL A 170 -16.52 52.22 20.26
CA VAL A 170 -15.90 50.94 19.84
C VAL A 170 -16.47 50.48 18.49
N LYS A 171 -17.79 50.54 18.31
CA LYS A 171 -18.45 50.21 17.03
C LYS A 171 -18.02 51.14 15.90
N THR A 172 -17.90 52.44 16.17
CA THR A 172 -17.47 53.43 15.16
C THR A 172 -16.02 53.17 14.73
N LYS A 173 -15.12 52.89 15.68
CA LYS A 173 -13.73 52.55 15.39
C LYS A 173 -13.57 51.25 14.61
N LEU A 174 -14.34 50.20 14.94
CA LEU A 174 -14.36 48.96 14.17
C LEU A 174 -14.85 49.18 12.72
N LYS A 175 -15.75 50.15 12.50
CA LYS A 175 -16.20 50.52 11.15
C LYS A 175 -15.11 51.25 10.35
N GLU A 176 -14.36 52.15 10.98
CA GLU A 176 -13.18 52.78 10.36
C GLU A 176 -12.11 51.75 9.99
N ILE A 177 -11.79 50.81 10.89
CA ILE A 177 -10.82 49.74 10.66
C ILE A 177 -11.21 48.89 9.44
N ARG A 178 -12.49 48.50 9.31
CA ARG A 178 -12.99 47.75 8.14
C ARG A 178 -12.86 48.50 6.83
N THR A 179 -12.95 49.83 6.87
CA THR A 179 -12.83 50.67 5.67
C THR A 179 -11.37 50.82 5.24
N LEU A 180 -10.45 50.88 6.21
CA LEU A 180 -9.01 50.92 5.96
C LEU A 180 -8.50 49.60 5.38
N LEU A 181 -8.86 48.47 5.98
CA LEU A 181 -8.46 47.15 5.49
C LEU A 181 -8.94 46.91 4.06
N ARG A 182 -10.20 47.23 3.73
CA ARG A 182 -10.72 47.11 2.34
C ARG A 182 -9.91 47.88 1.31
N LYS A 183 -9.38 49.05 1.66
CA LYS A 183 -8.62 49.90 0.74
C LYS A 183 -7.22 49.33 0.44
N GLU A 184 -6.70 48.50 1.33
CA GLU A 184 -5.38 47.87 1.23
C GLU A 184 -5.42 46.55 0.44
N PHE A 185 -6.54 45.82 0.51
CA PHE A 185 -6.75 44.55 -0.21
C PHE A 185 -7.23 44.69 -1.67
N ASP A 186 -7.75 45.84 -2.09
CA ASP A 186 -8.29 46.07 -3.45
C ASP A 186 -7.26 46.60 -4.49
N ALA A 187 -5.95 46.58 -4.19
CA ALA A 187 -4.91 46.95 -5.16
C ALA A 187 -4.54 45.75 -6.08
N GLU A 188 -4.89 45.80 -7.37
CA GLU A 188 -4.68 44.73 -8.35
C GLU A 188 -3.22 44.26 -8.52
N PRO A 189 -2.95 42.98 -8.83
CA PRO A 189 -1.63 42.49 -9.20
C PRO A 189 -1.25 42.87 -10.64
N ILE A 190 -0.03 43.38 -10.80
CA ILE A 190 0.60 43.72 -12.09
C ILE A 190 0.90 42.42 -12.87
N LYS A 191 0.45 42.36 -14.12
CA LYS A 191 0.73 41.31 -15.11
C LYS A 191 2.23 41.14 -15.38
N GLY A 192 2.71 39.90 -15.38
CA GLY A 192 3.84 39.45 -16.22
C GLY A 192 4.94 38.64 -15.51
N ALA A 193 4.89 37.32 -15.65
CA ALA A 193 6.08 36.47 -15.69
C ALA A 193 5.75 35.13 -16.39
N THR A 194 6.14 35.02 -17.66
CA THR A 194 6.18 33.79 -18.46
C THR A 194 7.15 32.78 -17.85
N MET A 195 6.70 31.54 -17.58
CA MET A 195 7.59 30.40 -17.34
C MET A 195 8.02 29.79 -18.68
N THR A 196 9.33 29.66 -18.89
CA THR A 196 9.95 29.03 -20.07
C THR A 196 10.18 27.55 -19.81
N SER A 197 9.51 26.66 -20.56
CA SER A 197 9.91 25.26 -20.70
C SER A 197 11.12 25.16 -21.66
N LYS A 198 12.14 24.40 -21.26
CA LYS A 198 13.30 24.09 -22.12
C LYS A 198 13.00 22.83 -22.91
N ILE A 199 12.66 22.99 -24.18
CA ILE A 199 12.61 21.90 -25.16
C ILE A 199 14.05 21.48 -25.48
N VAL A 200 14.39 20.21 -25.22
CA VAL A 200 15.60 19.57 -25.75
C VAL A 200 15.25 19.04 -27.14
N GLN A 201 15.92 19.55 -28.18
CA GLN A 201 15.73 19.05 -29.55
C GLN A 201 16.53 17.75 -29.76
N PRO A 202 15.95 16.73 -30.40
CA PRO A 202 16.67 15.51 -30.79
C PRO A 202 17.60 15.78 -31.98
N ASN A 203 18.81 15.24 -31.91
CA ASN A 203 19.80 15.31 -32.97
C ASN A 203 19.40 14.41 -34.16
N ASN A 204 19.49 15.00 -35.35
CA ASN A 204 19.25 14.37 -36.65
C ASN A 204 19.99 13.03 -36.85
N THR A 205 19.26 11.97 -37.21
CA THR A 205 19.75 11.03 -38.23
C THR A 205 18.63 10.28 -38.97
N THR A 206 18.59 10.51 -40.29
CA THR A 206 18.12 9.65 -41.39
C THR A 206 16.74 8.98 -41.34
N THR A 207 15.81 9.59 -42.08
CA THR A 207 14.53 9.04 -42.54
C THR A 207 14.72 7.93 -43.58
N TYR A 208 14.15 6.76 -43.35
CA TYR A 208 13.77 5.82 -44.41
C TYR A 208 12.24 5.79 -44.50
N THR A 209 11.72 6.26 -45.62
CA THR A 209 10.30 6.19 -45.96
C THR A 209 9.99 4.82 -46.56
N HIS A 210 9.08 4.06 -45.95
CA HIS A 210 8.34 3.02 -46.66
C HIS A 210 6.84 3.15 -46.41
N THR A 211 6.12 3.01 -47.51
CA THR A 211 4.70 3.27 -47.76
C THR A 211 3.82 2.06 -47.52
N ASP A 212 2.63 2.33 -46.96
CA ASP A 212 1.33 1.69 -47.16
C ASP A 212 1.03 0.25 -46.68
N LYS A 213 0.23 0.23 -45.60
CA LYS A 213 -0.92 -0.62 -45.23
C LYS A 213 -0.73 -2.09 -44.77
N SER A 214 -1.13 -2.26 -43.50
CA SER A 214 -1.93 -3.34 -42.90
C SER A 214 -1.27 -4.61 -42.38
N THR A 215 -0.26 -4.45 -41.51
CA THR A 215 -0.16 -5.13 -40.21
C THR A 215 0.84 -4.33 -39.38
N ILE A 216 0.40 -3.70 -38.28
CA ILE A 216 1.26 -2.90 -37.41
C ILE A 216 2.02 -3.89 -36.51
N ASN A 217 2.98 -4.62 -37.06
CA ASN A 217 3.84 -5.51 -36.27
C ASN A 217 5.01 -4.68 -35.73
N ARG A 218 4.77 -3.97 -34.62
CA ARG A 218 5.77 -3.09 -33.98
C ARG A 218 6.51 -3.90 -32.94
N ARG A 219 7.71 -4.33 -33.31
CA ARG A 219 8.55 -5.15 -32.43
C ARG A 219 9.12 -4.30 -31.29
N PRO A 220 9.01 -4.73 -30.02
CA PRO A 220 9.59 -3.99 -28.91
C PRO A 220 11.12 -3.94 -28.98
N ALA A 221 11.70 -2.85 -28.49
CA ALA A 221 13.14 -2.67 -28.37
C ALA A 221 13.77 -3.81 -27.55
N LEU A 222 14.86 -4.39 -28.07
CA LEU A 222 15.61 -5.45 -27.40
C LEU A 222 16.62 -4.83 -26.44
N LEU A 223 16.22 -4.64 -25.18
CA LEU A 223 17.01 -4.07 -24.11
C LEU A 223 17.38 -5.16 -23.10
N ASN A 224 18.62 -5.10 -22.60
CA ASN A 224 19.17 -6.02 -21.60
C ASN A 224 19.12 -7.51 -21.96
N VAL A 225 19.09 -7.85 -23.24
CA VAL A 225 19.02 -9.23 -23.75
C VAL A 225 20.41 -9.86 -23.81
N ASP A 226 20.58 -11.01 -23.16
CA ASP A 226 21.69 -11.94 -23.43
C ASP A 226 21.22 -13.03 -24.41
N VAL A 227 21.85 -13.06 -25.58
CA VAL A 227 21.53 -14.00 -26.67
C VAL A 227 21.83 -15.45 -26.29
N ASN A 228 22.68 -15.69 -25.29
CA ASN A 228 23.03 -17.04 -24.83
C ASN A 228 22.08 -17.56 -23.74
N ASP A 229 21.13 -16.73 -23.29
CA ASP A 229 20.18 -17.06 -22.24
C ASP A 229 18.75 -16.77 -22.71
N PRO A 230 18.07 -17.75 -23.31
CA PRO A 230 16.73 -17.58 -23.84
C PRO A 230 15.64 -17.49 -22.76
N THR A 231 15.94 -17.83 -21.50
CA THR A 231 14.97 -17.76 -20.38
C THR A 231 14.98 -16.40 -19.68
N GLY A 232 16.02 -15.58 -19.92
CA GLY A 232 16.16 -14.22 -19.39
C GLY A 232 16.66 -14.16 -17.94
N ASP A 233 17.08 -15.27 -17.36
CA ASP A 233 17.45 -15.35 -15.94
C ASP A 233 18.72 -14.54 -15.62
N SER A 234 19.59 -14.35 -16.61
CA SER A 234 20.83 -13.59 -16.53
C SER A 234 20.76 -12.17 -17.09
N TRP A 235 19.61 -11.76 -17.62
CA TRP A 235 19.41 -10.43 -18.16
C TRP A 235 19.48 -9.37 -17.07
N ALA A 236 20.07 -8.22 -17.38
CA ALA A 236 20.15 -7.07 -16.47
C ALA A 236 20.80 -7.35 -15.10
N ILE A 237 21.65 -8.39 -14.95
CA ILE A 237 22.28 -8.68 -13.65
C ILE A 237 23.23 -7.53 -13.23
N PRO A 238 22.99 -6.86 -12.07
CA PRO A 238 23.87 -5.80 -11.59
C PRO A 238 25.27 -6.32 -11.23
N LYS A 239 26.26 -5.43 -11.27
CA LYS A 239 27.67 -5.79 -11.06
C LYS A 239 27.89 -6.42 -9.66
N GLY A 240 28.46 -7.63 -9.64
CA GLY A 240 28.78 -8.37 -8.41
C GLY A 240 27.76 -9.44 -8.01
N ILE A 241 26.63 -9.51 -8.74
CA ILE A 241 25.65 -10.60 -8.63
C ILE A 241 26.03 -11.71 -9.61
N ILE A 242 25.91 -12.96 -9.16
CA ILE A 242 26.22 -14.16 -9.96
C ILE A 242 24.96 -14.86 -10.50
N ALA A 243 23.82 -14.66 -9.83
CA ALA A 243 22.53 -15.13 -10.27
C ALA A 243 21.39 -14.28 -9.68
N ARG A 244 20.31 -14.16 -10.44
CA ARG A 244 19.00 -13.72 -9.97
C ARG A 244 18.04 -14.89 -10.15
N PHE A 245 17.24 -15.19 -9.14
CA PHE A 245 16.08 -16.07 -9.27
C PHE A 245 14.81 -15.24 -9.18
N GLY A 246 13.84 -15.58 -10.02
CA GLY A 246 12.59 -14.84 -10.16
C GLY A 246 12.70 -13.63 -11.09
N LYS A 247 11.57 -13.29 -11.72
CA LYS A 247 11.42 -12.18 -12.68
C LYS A 247 10.69 -10.97 -12.10
N GLY A 248 10.40 -11.03 -10.81
CA GLY A 248 9.65 -10.02 -10.07
C GLY A 248 8.19 -10.42 -9.91
N ASN A 249 7.52 -9.84 -8.91
CA ASN A 249 6.08 -9.99 -8.75
C ASN A 249 5.40 -9.29 -9.92
N VAL A 250 4.47 -9.98 -10.57
CA VAL A 250 3.64 -9.43 -11.64
C VAL A 250 2.59 -8.51 -11.03
N ASN A 251 2.56 -7.26 -11.50
CA ASN A 251 1.58 -6.26 -11.09
C ASN A 251 0.47 -6.08 -12.14
N ASP A 252 0.82 -6.14 -13.43
CA ASP A 252 -0.11 -5.98 -14.54
C ASP A 252 0.43 -6.64 -15.81
N VAL A 253 -0.45 -7.03 -16.74
CA VAL A 253 -0.07 -7.66 -18.00
C VAL A 253 -1.00 -7.19 -19.12
N LYS A 254 -0.43 -6.83 -20.28
CA LYS A 254 -1.19 -6.40 -21.45
C LYS A 254 -0.66 -7.06 -22.72
N LEU A 255 -1.58 -7.50 -23.57
CA LEU A 255 -1.30 -7.89 -24.94
C LEU A 255 -1.06 -6.64 -25.79
N SER A 256 -0.09 -6.70 -26.70
CA SER A 256 0.08 -5.67 -27.72
C SER A 256 -1.17 -5.60 -28.63
N PRO A 257 -1.51 -4.43 -29.19
CA PRO A 257 -2.69 -4.30 -30.06
C PRO A 257 -2.69 -5.21 -31.30
N ASP A 258 -1.51 -5.66 -31.75
CA ASP A 258 -1.34 -6.60 -32.86
C ASP A 258 -1.40 -8.08 -32.44
N GLY A 259 -1.52 -8.37 -31.14
CA GLY A 259 -1.56 -9.72 -30.59
C GLY A 259 -0.26 -10.51 -30.67
N THR A 260 0.87 -9.87 -31.02
CA THR A 260 2.15 -10.56 -31.25
C THR A 260 3.00 -10.66 -29.98
N TYR A 261 2.84 -9.73 -29.04
CA TYR A 261 3.66 -9.64 -27.83
C TYR A 261 2.82 -9.45 -26.57
N PHE A 262 3.33 -9.90 -25.42
CA PHE A 262 2.84 -9.47 -24.12
C PHE A 262 3.87 -8.59 -23.42
N ALA A 263 3.40 -7.50 -22.82
CA ALA A 263 4.15 -6.71 -21.87
C ALA A 263 3.70 -7.06 -20.45
N VAL A 264 4.64 -7.35 -19.57
CA VAL A 264 4.41 -7.80 -18.18
C VAL A 264 5.11 -6.81 -17.25
N ALA A 265 4.30 -6.07 -16.49
CA ALA A 265 4.76 -5.13 -15.49
C ALA A 265 5.15 -5.88 -14.21
N THR A 266 6.40 -5.73 -13.77
CA THR A 266 6.89 -6.41 -12.57
C THR A 266 7.60 -5.47 -11.60
N GLY A 267 7.91 -6.01 -10.43
CA GLY A 267 8.73 -5.35 -9.42
C GLY A 267 10.16 -4.99 -9.85
N ILE A 268 10.65 -5.50 -10.98
CA ILE A 268 12.00 -5.23 -11.52
C ILE A 268 11.95 -4.25 -12.70
N GLY A 269 10.86 -4.24 -13.45
CA GLY A 269 10.73 -3.48 -14.68
C GLY A 269 9.64 -4.05 -15.59
N LEU A 270 9.79 -3.85 -16.89
CA LEU A 270 8.84 -4.30 -17.89
C LEU A 270 9.44 -5.45 -18.72
N TRP A 271 8.86 -6.65 -18.59
CA TRP A 271 9.23 -7.81 -19.39
C TRP A 271 8.40 -7.88 -20.67
N TRP A 272 9.05 -8.25 -21.76
CA TRP A 272 8.39 -8.51 -23.03
C TRP A 272 8.49 -9.98 -23.39
N TYR A 273 7.38 -10.55 -23.80
CA TYR A 273 7.24 -11.93 -24.23
C TYR A 273 6.69 -11.99 -25.64
N ASP A 274 7.14 -12.99 -26.39
CA ASP A 274 6.56 -13.35 -27.68
C ASP A 274 5.39 -14.31 -27.47
N VAL A 275 4.23 -14.03 -28.08
CA VAL A 275 3.00 -14.81 -27.87
C VAL A 275 3.12 -16.22 -28.45
N GLU A 276 3.77 -16.37 -29.60
CA GLU A 276 3.91 -17.66 -30.31
C GLU A 276 4.84 -18.62 -29.54
N SER A 277 6.00 -18.12 -29.10
CA SER A 277 7.00 -18.94 -28.40
C SER A 277 6.87 -18.95 -26.89
N MET A 278 6.15 -17.99 -26.30
CA MET A 278 6.03 -17.74 -24.86
C MET A 278 7.38 -17.52 -24.16
N LEU A 279 8.43 -17.19 -24.92
CA LEU A 279 9.75 -16.88 -24.38
C LEU A 279 9.90 -15.37 -24.18
N PRO A 280 10.66 -14.95 -23.15
CA PRO A 280 10.99 -13.54 -23.00
C PRO A 280 11.87 -13.11 -24.16
N ILE A 281 11.65 -11.87 -24.63
CA ILE A 281 12.40 -11.26 -25.73
C ILE A 281 13.10 -9.97 -25.31
N SER A 282 12.67 -9.32 -24.24
CA SER A 282 13.31 -8.09 -23.73
C SER A 282 13.00 -7.85 -22.25
N LEU A 283 13.92 -7.20 -21.54
CA LEU A 283 13.69 -6.67 -20.18
C LEU A 283 14.07 -5.20 -20.13
N TRP A 284 13.08 -4.35 -19.99
CA TRP A 284 13.29 -2.92 -19.81
C TRP A 284 13.41 -2.62 -18.31
N GLU A 285 14.64 -2.40 -17.86
CA GLU A 285 14.87 -1.94 -16.49
C GLU A 285 14.41 -0.50 -16.32
N ILE A 286 13.60 -0.26 -15.29
CA ILE A 286 13.12 1.08 -14.94
C ILE A 286 13.82 1.52 -13.66
N PRO A 287 14.82 2.43 -13.75
CA PRO A 287 15.63 2.83 -12.59
C PRO A 287 14.84 3.42 -11.43
N GLU A 288 13.68 4.02 -11.70
CA GLU A 288 12.83 4.68 -10.73
C GLU A 288 12.01 3.71 -9.87
N GLY A 289 11.99 2.42 -10.21
CA GLY A 289 11.42 1.36 -9.38
C GLY A 289 10.38 0.49 -10.10
N PRO A 290 9.50 -0.18 -9.34
CA PRO A 290 8.55 -1.15 -9.89
C PRO A 290 7.52 -0.49 -10.82
N VAL A 291 7.06 -1.25 -11.81
CA VAL A 291 5.97 -0.85 -12.71
C VAL A 291 4.67 -1.46 -12.20
N PHE A 292 3.66 -0.64 -11.92
CA PHE A 292 2.40 -1.10 -11.29
C PHE A 292 1.28 -1.37 -12.28
N LYS A 293 1.11 -0.49 -13.26
CA LYS A 293 0.08 -0.58 -14.31
C LYS A 293 0.68 -0.26 -15.66
N ILE A 294 0.15 -0.88 -16.70
CA ILE A 294 0.56 -0.64 -18.08
C ILE A 294 -0.64 -0.58 -19.02
N ASP A 295 -0.53 0.22 -20.07
CA ASP A 295 -1.48 0.15 -21.18
C ASP A 295 -0.83 0.57 -22.50
N PHE A 296 -1.37 0.08 -23.61
CA PHE A 296 -0.89 0.41 -24.94
C PHE A 296 -1.69 1.54 -25.56
N SER A 297 -1.01 2.44 -26.25
CA SER A 297 -1.69 3.27 -27.25
C SER A 297 -2.33 2.36 -28.31
N HIS A 298 -3.49 2.74 -28.84
CA HIS A 298 -4.25 1.92 -29.80
C HIS A 298 -3.44 1.43 -31.00
N ASP A 299 -2.49 2.23 -31.50
CA ASP A 299 -1.66 1.87 -32.64
C ASP A 299 -0.41 1.05 -32.24
N GLY A 300 -0.22 0.77 -30.95
CA GLY A 300 0.94 0.06 -30.41
C GLY A 300 2.25 0.85 -30.52
N LYS A 301 2.21 2.17 -30.77
CA LYS A 301 3.44 2.99 -30.84
C LYS A 301 4.05 3.18 -29.48
N TRP A 302 3.19 3.43 -28.50
CA TRP A 302 3.57 3.75 -27.14
C TRP A 302 3.04 2.72 -26.17
N ILE A 303 3.81 2.49 -25.13
CA ILE A 303 3.35 1.87 -23.91
C ILE A 303 3.43 2.91 -22.80
N VAL A 304 2.32 3.06 -22.07
CA VAL A 304 2.24 3.94 -20.91
C VAL A 304 2.44 3.07 -19.69
N ILE A 305 3.33 3.50 -18.81
CA ILE A 305 3.68 2.78 -17.59
C ILE A 305 3.46 3.69 -16.39
N ASP A 306 2.90 3.12 -15.33
CA ASP A 306 2.78 3.76 -14.03
C ASP A 306 3.90 3.27 -13.08
N THR A 307 4.62 4.22 -12.50
CA THR A 307 5.74 3.97 -11.57
C THR A 307 5.54 4.81 -10.31
N VAL A 308 6.30 4.50 -9.25
CA VAL A 308 6.16 5.15 -7.93
C VAL A 308 6.14 6.69 -7.99
N ASP A 309 6.95 7.28 -8.87
CA ASP A 309 7.21 8.72 -8.88
C ASP A 309 6.66 9.43 -10.13
N ALA A 310 6.26 8.68 -11.16
CA ALA A 310 5.86 9.23 -12.44
C ALA A 310 5.08 8.26 -13.31
N ILE A 311 4.24 8.82 -14.17
CA ILE A 311 3.69 8.12 -15.34
C ILE A 311 4.59 8.44 -16.54
N LYS A 312 4.97 7.39 -17.27
CA LYS A 312 5.86 7.52 -18.43
C LYS A 312 5.21 6.97 -19.69
N VAL A 313 5.39 7.68 -20.79
CA VAL A 313 5.03 7.23 -22.13
C VAL A 313 6.32 6.83 -22.84
N LEU A 314 6.47 5.53 -23.10
CA LEU A 314 7.65 4.96 -23.73
C LEU A 314 7.33 4.56 -25.18
N ASP A 315 8.25 4.82 -26.09
CA ASP A 315 8.15 4.36 -27.47
C ASP A 315 8.53 2.87 -27.57
N VAL A 316 7.66 2.05 -28.15
CA VAL A 316 7.79 0.59 -28.17
C VAL A 316 9.03 0.14 -28.96
N GLU A 317 9.32 0.75 -30.10
CA GLU A 317 10.40 0.31 -31.00
C GLU A 317 11.79 0.75 -30.51
N THR A 318 11.87 1.87 -29.81
CA THR A 318 13.13 2.45 -29.32
C THR A 318 13.39 2.20 -27.83
N GLY A 319 12.33 2.06 -27.02
CA GLY A 319 12.40 2.02 -25.57
C GLY A 319 12.63 3.40 -24.92
N ASP A 320 12.66 4.47 -25.71
CA ASP A 320 12.93 5.82 -25.21
C ASP A 320 11.71 6.40 -24.49
N CYS A 321 11.96 7.12 -23.40
CA CYS A 321 10.93 7.90 -22.70
C CYS A 321 10.62 9.16 -23.51
N VAL A 322 9.39 9.23 -24.04
CA VAL A 322 8.91 10.36 -24.84
C VAL A 322 8.33 11.43 -23.92
N ILE A 323 7.56 11.02 -22.92
CA ILE A 323 6.89 11.90 -21.96
C ILE A 323 7.04 11.32 -20.57
N GLN A 324 7.35 12.19 -19.62
CA GLN A 324 7.36 11.88 -18.19
C GLN A 324 6.48 12.90 -17.48
N ILE A 325 5.49 12.38 -16.76
CA ILE A 325 4.54 13.15 -15.95
C ILE A 325 4.88 12.85 -14.49
N ASP A 326 5.56 13.79 -13.83
CA ASP A 326 5.94 13.66 -12.42
C ASP A 326 4.70 13.85 -11.54
N GLU A 327 4.12 12.75 -11.04
CA GLU A 327 2.95 12.78 -10.17
C GLU A 327 3.24 12.09 -8.83
N GLN A 328 3.05 12.80 -7.72
CA GLN A 328 3.38 12.32 -6.38
C GLN A 328 2.30 11.43 -5.73
N ASN A 329 1.23 11.08 -6.46
CA ASN A 329 0.05 10.40 -5.91
C ASN A 329 -0.51 9.25 -6.78
N GLY A 330 0.21 8.74 -7.79
CA GLY A 330 -0.31 7.70 -8.68
C GLY A 330 -0.35 6.32 -8.01
N TYR A 331 -1.54 5.85 -7.62
CA TYR A 331 -1.86 4.43 -7.39
C TYR A 331 -3.38 4.26 -7.52
N GLY A 332 -3.83 3.73 -8.66
CA GLY A 332 -5.24 3.48 -8.93
C GLY A 332 -5.44 2.73 -10.26
N GLY A 333 -5.72 3.46 -11.33
CA GLY A 333 -5.99 2.96 -12.68
C GLY A 333 -5.26 3.77 -13.74
N LEU A 334 -4.94 3.11 -14.85
CA LEU A 334 -4.28 3.67 -16.02
C LEU A 334 -4.93 3.08 -17.27
N THR A 335 -5.36 3.93 -18.21
CA THR A 335 -5.84 3.47 -19.51
C THR A 335 -5.56 4.48 -20.62
N CYS A 336 -5.28 3.98 -21.82
CA CYS A 336 -5.13 4.75 -23.04
C CYS A 336 -6.44 4.78 -23.82
N SER A 337 -6.75 5.92 -24.42
CA SER A 337 -7.91 6.00 -25.31
C SER A 337 -7.64 5.23 -26.60
N SER A 338 -8.67 4.52 -27.07
CA SER A 338 -8.61 3.79 -28.35
C SER A 338 -8.44 4.72 -29.57
N ASN A 339 -8.76 6.01 -29.44
CA ASN A 339 -8.50 6.99 -30.48
C ASN A 339 -7.05 7.54 -30.48
N GLY A 340 -6.20 7.10 -29.55
CA GLY A 340 -4.78 7.44 -29.47
C GLY A 340 -4.51 8.91 -29.11
N LYS A 341 -5.45 9.59 -28.47
CA LYS A 341 -5.33 11.00 -28.07
C LYS A 341 -5.04 11.19 -26.59
N TRP A 342 -5.55 10.32 -25.74
CA TRP A 342 -5.65 10.57 -24.32
C TRP A 342 -5.12 9.41 -23.48
N ILE A 343 -4.65 9.76 -22.29
CA ILE A 343 -4.40 8.83 -21.20
C ILE A 343 -5.30 9.27 -20.04
N ALA A 344 -6.02 8.33 -19.45
CA ALA A 344 -6.72 8.54 -18.19
C ALA A 344 -5.97 7.84 -17.06
N ILE A 345 -5.81 8.57 -15.97
CA ILE A 345 -5.10 8.12 -14.77
C ILE A 345 -5.94 8.43 -13.54
N SER A 346 -5.79 7.62 -12.50
CA SER A 346 -6.34 7.97 -11.18
C SER A 346 -5.29 8.05 -10.09
N ASP A 347 -5.53 8.98 -9.17
CA ASP A 347 -4.66 9.21 -8.02
C ASP A 347 -5.15 8.52 -6.74
N MET A 348 -4.27 8.45 -5.75
CA MET A 348 -4.56 7.93 -4.40
C MET A 348 -5.64 8.72 -3.64
N GLN A 349 -6.16 9.82 -4.18
CA GLN A 349 -7.27 10.58 -3.63
C GLN A 349 -8.59 10.27 -4.37
N GLY A 350 -8.54 9.32 -5.31
CA GLY A 350 -9.57 8.88 -6.23
C GLY A 350 -10.00 9.95 -7.24
N GLN A 351 -9.14 10.92 -7.55
CA GLN A 351 -9.36 11.83 -8.67
C GLN A 351 -9.02 11.10 -9.97
N VAL A 352 -9.75 11.38 -11.05
CA VAL A 352 -9.41 10.90 -12.39
C VAL A 352 -8.96 12.07 -13.23
N ASN A 353 -7.77 12.00 -13.79
CA ASN A 353 -7.21 13.00 -14.68
C ASN A 353 -7.12 12.43 -16.09
N VAL A 354 -7.45 13.24 -17.08
CA VAL A 354 -7.24 12.94 -18.49
C VAL A 354 -6.15 13.86 -19.00
N LEU A 355 -5.15 13.26 -19.64
CA LEU A 355 -4.02 13.95 -20.22
C LEU A 355 -3.92 13.65 -21.70
N ASP A 356 -3.33 14.57 -22.46
CA ASP A 356 -3.00 14.33 -23.85
C ASP A 356 -1.74 13.45 -23.96
N ILE A 357 -1.84 12.36 -24.72
CA ILE A 357 -0.77 11.35 -24.83
C ILE A 357 0.48 11.84 -25.58
N ASN A 358 0.39 12.93 -26.34
CA ASN A 358 1.50 13.47 -27.14
C ASN A 358 2.28 14.56 -26.40
N THR A 359 1.60 15.30 -25.54
CA THR A 359 2.13 16.49 -24.87
C THR A 359 2.30 16.28 -23.37
N GLY A 360 1.53 15.37 -22.76
CA GLY A 360 1.41 15.22 -21.31
C GLY A 360 0.61 16.35 -20.66
N ASP A 361 -0.04 17.22 -21.46
CA ASP A 361 -0.82 18.33 -20.94
C ASP A 361 -2.10 17.81 -20.28
N HIS A 362 -2.44 18.37 -19.12
CA HIS A 362 -3.69 18.09 -18.43
C HIS A 362 -4.88 18.66 -19.22
N ILE A 363 -5.84 17.80 -19.55
CA ILE A 363 -7.02 18.15 -20.35
C ILE A 363 -8.21 18.41 -19.45
N ALA A 364 -8.53 17.44 -18.59
CA ALA A 364 -9.68 17.49 -17.71
C ALA A 364 -9.43 16.70 -16.43
N GLN A 365 -10.12 17.10 -15.39
CA GLN A 365 -10.21 16.37 -14.13
C GLN A 365 -11.67 16.00 -13.89
N MET A 366 -11.92 14.74 -13.60
CA MET A 366 -13.26 14.23 -13.34
C MET A 366 -13.60 14.43 -11.87
N ASP A 367 -14.63 15.23 -11.62
CA ASP A 367 -15.16 15.43 -10.28
C ASP A 367 -16.24 14.38 -9.98
N ARG A 368 -16.06 13.65 -8.88
CA ARG A 368 -17.03 12.67 -8.37
C ARG A 368 -18.13 13.33 -7.53
N GLY A 369 -18.02 14.64 -7.25
CA GLY A 369 -18.91 15.38 -6.36
C GLY A 369 -18.52 15.31 -4.88
N GLU A 370 -19.32 15.93 -3.99
CA GLU A 370 -19.07 15.91 -2.55
C GLU A 370 -19.35 14.53 -1.94
N HIS A 371 -18.30 13.87 -1.46
CA HIS A 371 -18.42 12.60 -0.74
C HIS A 371 -17.91 12.75 0.69
N LYS A 372 -18.64 12.14 1.63
CA LYS A 372 -18.32 12.11 3.06
C LYS A 372 -16.98 11.41 3.36
N TRP A 373 -16.56 10.54 2.44
CA TRP A 373 -15.30 9.81 2.46
C TRP A 373 -14.60 10.03 1.12
N LYS A 374 -13.36 10.55 1.13
CA LYS A 374 -12.50 10.45 -0.05
C LYS A 374 -12.01 9.02 -0.11
N SER A 375 -12.62 8.20 -0.96
CA SER A 375 -12.15 6.85 -1.26
C SER A 375 -11.00 6.91 -2.27
N ASN A 376 -9.99 6.09 -2.02
CA ASN A 376 -8.79 5.94 -2.83
C ASN A 376 -8.98 4.95 -3.99
N ASP A 377 -10.05 4.15 -3.99
CA ASP A 377 -10.13 3.00 -4.90
C ASP A 377 -10.94 3.36 -6.13
N ILE A 378 -10.25 3.58 -7.24
CA ILE A 378 -10.85 3.39 -8.57
C ILE A 378 -10.39 2.03 -9.03
N HIS A 379 -11.32 1.08 -9.05
CA HIS A 379 -11.04 -0.32 -9.35
C HIS A 379 -10.76 -0.54 -10.83
N ASP A 380 -11.46 0.20 -11.70
CA ASP A 380 -11.29 0.10 -13.14
C ASP A 380 -11.49 1.47 -13.82
N LEU A 381 -10.70 1.71 -14.87
CA LEU A 381 -10.76 2.85 -15.78
C LEU A 381 -10.72 2.30 -17.20
N THR A 382 -11.73 2.60 -17.99
CA THR A 382 -11.80 2.12 -19.38
C THR A 382 -12.40 3.20 -20.28
N PHE A 383 -11.73 3.50 -21.39
CA PHE A 383 -12.33 4.30 -22.45
C PHE A 383 -13.35 3.49 -23.25
N THR A 384 -14.35 4.15 -23.83
CA THR A 384 -15.20 3.52 -24.83
C THR A 384 -14.37 3.01 -26.02
N PRO A 385 -14.83 1.97 -26.73
CA PRO A 385 -14.16 1.47 -27.92
C PRO A 385 -13.87 2.53 -29.00
N ASP A 386 -14.70 3.57 -29.11
CA ASP A 386 -14.45 4.72 -30.01
C ASP A 386 -13.56 5.81 -29.39
N GLY A 387 -13.23 5.68 -28.11
CA GLY A 387 -12.35 6.56 -27.34
C GLY A 387 -12.99 7.89 -26.98
N THR A 388 -14.30 8.05 -27.17
CA THR A 388 -15.00 9.33 -26.97
C THR A 388 -15.42 9.58 -25.53
N LEU A 389 -15.60 8.53 -24.73
CA LEU A 389 -16.04 8.61 -23.34
C LEU A 389 -15.10 7.81 -22.43
N LEU A 390 -15.09 8.15 -21.16
CA LEU A 390 -14.31 7.48 -20.12
C LEU A 390 -15.25 6.94 -19.06
N ALA A 391 -15.21 5.63 -18.82
CA ALA A 391 -15.92 5.01 -17.73
C ALA A 391 -14.97 4.68 -16.57
N ALA A 392 -15.46 4.81 -15.34
CA ALA A 392 -14.71 4.56 -14.13
C ALA A 392 -15.59 3.91 -13.07
N ASN A 393 -14.99 2.97 -12.32
CA ASN A 393 -15.62 2.36 -11.15
C ASN A 393 -14.91 2.76 -9.85
N PRO A 394 -15.28 3.89 -9.22
CA PRO A 394 -14.85 4.21 -7.87
C PRO A 394 -15.58 3.35 -6.82
N GLY A 395 -14.83 2.49 -6.13
CA GLY A 395 -15.29 1.74 -4.95
C GLY A 395 -15.01 2.48 -3.64
N ASN A 396 -15.50 1.95 -2.51
CA ASN A 396 -15.24 2.47 -1.17
C ASN A 396 -14.70 1.36 -0.24
N PRO A 397 -13.36 1.23 -0.08
CA PRO A 397 -12.73 0.06 0.55
C PRO A 397 -13.06 -0.10 2.03
N LYS A 398 -13.31 0.99 2.75
CA LYS A 398 -13.59 0.95 4.21
C LYS A 398 -14.84 0.15 4.56
N LEU A 399 -15.74 -0.05 3.60
CA LEU A 399 -16.99 -0.79 3.82
C LEU A 399 -16.89 -2.27 3.40
N TYR A 400 -15.96 -2.62 2.50
CA TYR A 400 -15.83 -3.98 1.98
C TYR A 400 -14.74 -4.83 2.67
N PHE A 401 -13.68 -4.23 3.25
CA PHE A 401 -12.50 -5.01 3.68
C PHE A 401 -11.91 -4.75 5.08
N GLY A 402 -12.58 -4.04 5.99
CA GLY A 402 -11.92 -3.72 7.27
C GLY A 402 -12.82 -3.32 8.43
N ASP A 403 -13.57 -4.27 8.97
CA ASP A 403 -13.80 -4.47 10.42
C ASP A 403 -14.87 -5.55 10.60
N LYS A 404 -14.60 -6.58 11.40
CA LYS A 404 -15.57 -7.65 11.72
C LYS A 404 -16.89 -7.09 12.31
N GLU A 405 -16.89 -5.85 12.80
CA GLU A 405 -18.06 -5.15 13.32
C GLU A 405 -18.91 -4.42 12.26
N ASN A 406 -18.40 -4.20 11.04
CA ASN A 406 -19.07 -3.39 9.99
C ASN A 406 -19.70 -4.19 8.83
N TYR A 407 -19.59 -5.53 8.81
CA TYR A 407 -20.22 -6.38 7.78
C TYR A 407 -21.76 -6.24 7.69
N ASN A 408 -22.40 -5.57 8.65
CA ASN A 408 -23.84 -5.34 8.68
C ASN A 408 -24.25 -3.88 8.43
N VAL A 409 -23.34 -3.00 7.98
CA VAL A 409 -23.69 -1.62 7.66
C VAL A 409 -24.22 -1.56 6.24
N CYS A 410 -25.51 -1.28 6.14
CA CYS A 410 -26.23 -1.14 4.89
C CYS A 410 -25.85 0.19 4.24
N VAL A 411 -25.33 0.14 3.02
CA VAL A 411 -24.77 1.30 2.34
C VAL A 411 -25.72 1.73 1.24
N ASN A 412 -26.03 3.03 1.19
CA ASN A 412 -26.79 3.58 0.07
C ASN A 412 -25.86 3.67 -1.15
N PRO A 413 -26.11 2.91 -2.23
CA PRO A 413 -25.28 2.91 -3.42
C PRO A 413 -25.62 4.10 -4.33
N ASP A 414 -26.25 5.18 -3.87
CA ASP A 414 -26.25 6.47 -4.59
C ASP A 414 -25.27 7.47 -3.94
N THR A 415 -24.87 7.20 -2.70
CA THR A 415 -24.16 8.16 -1.83
C THR A 415 -22.94 7.59 -1.10
N GLU A 416 -22.83 6.27 -0.90
CA GLU A 416 -21.81 5.66 -0.03
C GLU A 416 -21.23 4.31 -0.57
N GLY A 417 -21.83 3.68 -1.60
CA GLY A 417 -21.40 2.41 -2.24
C GLY A 417 -20.70 2.58 -3.60
N SER A 418 -20.42 1.49 -4.32
CA SER A 418 -19.68 1.53 -5.60
C SER A 418 -20.39 2.31 -6.70
N GLN A 419 -19.69 3.33 -7.18
CA GLN A 419 -19.90 4.20 -8.34
C GLN A 419 -19.59 3.57 -9.67
N ILE A 420 -20.48 3.60 -10.67
CA ILE A 420 -20.04 3.64 -12.07
C ILE A 420 -20.36 5.02 -12.63
N TYR A 421 -19.32 5.68 -13.13
CA TYR A 421 -19.42 6.98 -13.81
C TYR A 421 -19.01 6.82 -15.26
N VAL A 422 -19.73 7.49 -16.16
CA VAL A 422 -19.32 7.69 -17.55
C VAL A 422 -19.16 9.19 -17.77
N TRP A 423 -17.96 9.62 -18.10
CA TRP A 423 -17.58 11.01 -18.29
C TRP A 423 -17.27 11.34 -19.75
N ASN A 424 -17.45 12.61 -20.09
CA ASN A 424 -16.81 13.20 -21.25
C ASN A 424 -15.35 13.56 -20.89
N PRO A 425 -14.34 12.91 -21.50
CA PRO A 425 -12.93 13.10 -21.20
C PRO A 425 -12.38 14.49 -21.57
N GLU A 426 -13.02 15.22 -22.48
CA GLU A 426 -12.60 16.59 -22.85
C GLU A 426 -13.10 17.64 -21.86
N THR A 427 -14.32 17.47 -21.34
CA THR A 427 -14.98 18.49 -20.51
C THR A 427 -14.94 18.20 -19.03
N GLY A 428 -14.72 16.94 -18.63
CA GLY A 428 -14.84 16.51 -17.23
C GLY A 428 -16.27 16.24 -16.77
N GLU A 429 -17.26 16.35 -17.66
CA GLU A 429 -18.68 16.27 -17.31
C GLU A 429 -19.16 14.82 -17.16
N ALA A 430 -19.85 14.52 -16.05
CA ALA A 430 -20.49 13.22 -15.83
C ALA A 430 -21.79 13.12 -16.64
N LEU A 431 -21.82 12.19 -17.59
CA LEU A 431 -22.97 11.92 -18.45
C LEU A 431 -23.91 10.91 -17.81
N ILE A 432 -23.34 9.88 -17.17
CA ILE A 432 -24.09 8.82 -16.50
C ILE A 432 -23.47 8.56 -15.14
N LYS A 433 -24.34 8.36 -14.16
CA LYS A 433 -24.00 7.86 -12.83
C LYS A 433 -25.02 6.79 -12.46
N PHE A 434 -24.55 5.59 -12.14
CA PHE A 434 -25.42 4.54 -11.59
C PHE A 434 -24.70 3.68 -10.55
N ALA A 435 -25.51 3.05 -9.69
CA ALA A 435 -25.10 2.15 -8.62
C ALA A 435 -24.68 0.78 -9.18
N GLY A 436 -23.48 0.30 -8.85
CA GLY A 436 -23.04 -1.02 -9.29
C GLY A 436 -21.58 -1.37 -9.00
N ASN A 437 -21.29 -2.67 -9.02
CA ASN A 437 -19.93 -3.22 -9.10
C ASN A 437 -19.71 -3.81 -10.51
N GLU A 438 -18.51 -3.75 -11.07
CA GLU A 438 -18.23 -4.18 -12.46
C GLU A 438 -19.02 -3.44 -13.56
N PHE A 439 -18.34 -3.12 -14.65
CA PHE A 439 -19.01 -2.57 -15.83
C PHE A 439 -18.35 -3.02 -17.13
N VAL A 440 -19.12 -2.97 -18.21
CA VAL A 440 -18.63 -3.20 -19.56
C VAL A 440 -19.33 -2.24 -20.52
N LEU A 441 -18.61 -1.83 -21.55
CA LEU A 441 -19.10 -0.97 -22.62
C LEU A 441 -19.35 -1.80 -23.88
N SER A 442 -20.42 -1.49 -24.62
CA SER A 442 -20.68 -2.13 -25.90
C SER A 442 -19.66 -1.73 -26.96
N SER A 443 -19.43 -2.60 -27.95
CA SER A 443 -18.50 -2.38 -29.06
C SER A 443 -18.81 -1.11 -29.87
N ASP A 444 -20.08 -0.72 -29.94
CA ASP A 444 -20.56 0.49 -30.62
C ASP A 444 -20.53 1.74 -29.73
N SER A 445 -20.04 1.64 -28.48
CA SER A 445 -19.94 2.73 -27.51
C SER A 445 -21.28 3.40 -27.16
N CYS A 446 -22.42 2.75 -27.44
CA CYS A 446 -23.74 3.29 -27.18
C CYS A 446 -24.34 2.81 -25.85
N LEU A 447 -23.91 1.66 -25.34
CA LEU A 447 -24.47 1.03 -24.15
C LEU A 447 -23.41 0.81 -23.08
N VAL A 448 -23.82 0.93 -21.83
CA VAL A 448 -23.05 0.51 -20.66
C VAL A 448 -23.87 -0.49 -19.86
N ALA A 449 -23.26 -1.60 -19.47
CA ALA A 449 -23.86 -2.54 -18.55
C ALA A 449 -23.01 -2.62 -17.28
N GLY A 450 -23.65 -2.85 -16.15
CA GLY A 450 -22.96 -3.11 -14.89
C GLY A 450 -23.82 -3.95 -13.95
N SER A 451 -23.18 -4.54 -12.95
CA SER A 451 -23.98 -5.18 -11.90
C SER A 451 -24.68 -4.09 -11.10
N SER A 452 -25.80 -4.43 -10.49
CA SER A 452 -26.66 -3.51 -9.79
C SER A 452 -27.29 -4.22 -8.60
N PRO A 453 -27.58 -3.48 -7.54
CA PRO A 453 -28.11 -4.06 -6.32
C PRO A 453 -29.54 -4.58 -6.50
N ASP A 454 -29.85 -5.71 -5.87
CA ASP A 454 -31.24 -6.14 -5.71
C ASP A 454 -31.95 -5.27 -4.66
N GLU A 455 -32.88 -4.42 -5.13
CA GLU A 455 -33.68 -3.53 -4.28
C GLU A 455 -34.71 -4.27 -3.42
N THR A 456 -34.99 -5.55 -3.70
CA THR A 456 -35.92 -6.36 -2.91
C THR A 456 -35.28 -6.91 -1.64
N LEU A 457 -33.95 -6.95 -1.58
CA LEU A 457 -33.20 -7.40 -0.42
C LEU A 457 -33.07 -6.29 0.61
N THR A 458 -33.21 -6.66 1.88
CA THR A 458 -32.87 -5.75 2.96
C THR A 458 -31.38 -5.45 2.89
N ASP A 459 -31.02 -4.19 2.79
CA ASP A 459 -29.91 -3.50 3.45
C ASP A 459 -28.78 -4.38 4.08
N SER A 460 -29.06 -5.31 5.02
CA SER A 460 -28.06 -6.21 5.64
C SER A 460 -27.69 -7.49 4.85
N LYS A 461 -28.33 -7.73 3.71
CA LYS A 461 -28.15 -8.89 2.81
C LYS A 461 -28.04 -8.46 1.34
N ARG A 462 -27.83 -7.17 1.10
CA ARG A 462 -27.85 -6.58 -0.24
C ARG A 462 -26.61 -7.03 -0.99
N ILE A 463 -26.82 -7.67 -2.14
CA ILE A 463 -25.81 -8.15 -3.07
C ILE A 463 -26.11 -7.57 -4.46
N ASP A 464 -25.08 -7.37 -5.27
CA ASP A 464 -25.24 -6.88 -6.65
C ASP A 464 -25.52 -8.05 -7.59
N SER A 465 -26.71 -8.64 -7.41
CA SER A 465 -27.17 -9.82 -8.17
C SER A 465 -27.97 -9.45 -9.42
N ASN A 466 -28.16 -8.17 -9.73
CA ASN A 466 -28.86 -7.77 -10.95
C ASN A 466 -27.85 -7.25 -11.97
N VAL A 467 -28.16 -7.38 -13.26
CA VAL A 467 -27.39 -6.72 -14.34
C VAL A 467 -28.28 -5.67 -14.99
N SER A 468 -27.82 -4.43 -15.00
CA SER A 468 -28.53 -3.29 -15.58
C SER A 468 -27.81 -2.80 -16.83
N VAL A 469 -28.58 -2.50 -17.88
CA VAL A 469 -28.05 -1.94 -19.15
C VAL A 469 -28.65 -0.57 -19.38
N TRP A 470 -27.79 0.40 -19.66
CA TRP A 470 -28.12 1.80 -19.85
C TRP A 470 -27.74 2.25 -21.26
N ASP A 471 -28.59 3.05 -21.87
CA ASP A 471 -28.23 3.79 -23.08
C ASP A 471 -27.47 5.05 -22.69
N ILE A 472 -26.29 5.23 -23.30
CA ILE A 472 -25.37 6.30 -22.92
C ILE A 472 -25.86 7.67 -23.38
N SER A 473 -26.56 7.72 -24.51
CA SER A 473 -27.02 8.97 -25.12
C SER A 473 -28.24 9.55 -24.42
N SER A 474 -29.16 8.69 -23.98
CA SER A 474 -30.38 9.08 -23.28
C SER A 474 -30.24 9.09 -21.76
N GLY A 475 -29.28 8.31 -21.22
CA GLY A 475 -29.14 8.07 -19.78
C GLY A 475 -30.25 7.18 -19.22
N GLU A 476 -31.05 6.53 -20.06
CA GLU A 476 -32.15 5.66 -19.62
C GLU A 476 -31.71 4.21 -19.45
N GLN A 477 -32.21 3.55 -18.42
CA GLN A 477 -32.07 2.11 -18.25
C GLN A 477 -32.99 1.39 -19.25
N ILE A 478 -32.40 0.58 -20.13
CA ILE A 478 -33.12 -0.12 -21.20
C ILE A 478 -33.35 -1.61 -20.89
N ALA A 479 -32.54 -2.21 -20.01
CA ALA A 479 -32.74 -3.59 -19.57
C ALA A 479 -32.31 -3.80 -18.10
N LEU A 480 -32.96 -4.78 -17.45
CA LEU A 480 -32.68 -5.24 -16.08
C LEU A 480 -32.83 -6.76 -16.05
N PHE A 481 -31.81 -7.47 -15.57
CA PHE A 481 -31.78 -8.93 -15.45
C PHE A 481 -31.63 -9.32 -13.97
N THR A 482 -32.50 -10.21 -13.47
CA THR A 482 -32.66 -10.45 -12.02
C THR A 482 -32.57 -11.92 -11.59
N GLU A 483 -32.14 -12.84 -12.46
CA GLU A 483 -32.12 -14.30 -12.12
C GLU A 483 -30.79 -14.76 -11.51
N HIS A 484 -29.83 -13.86 -11.28
CA HIS A 484 -28.62 -14.26 -10.54
C HIS A 484 -28.94 -14.38 -9.05
N SER A 485 -28.34 -15.37 -8.42
CA SER A 485 -28.58 -15.71 -7.01
C SER A 485 -27.46 -15.27 -6.08
N ASP A 486 -26.34 -14.84 -6.65
CA ASP A 486 -25.15 -14.36 -5.94
C ASP A 486 -24.61 -13.11 -6.64
N TRP A 487 -23.47 -12.59 -6.16
CA TRP A 487 -22.76 -11.47 -6.77
C TRP A 487 -22.46 -11.76 -8.24
N VAL A 488 -22.76 -10.80 -9.11
CA VAL A 488 -22.32 -10.86 -10.51
C VAL A 488 -20.84 -10.47 -10.55
N TYR A 489 -19.99 -11.44 -10.90
CA TYR A 489 -18.54 -11.27 -10.91
C TYR A 489 -17.99 -10.78 -12.25
N ASP A 490 -18.69 -11.06 -13.36
CA ASP A 490 -18.21 -10.73 -14.70
C ASP A 490 -19.36 -10.52 -15.69
N ILE A 491 -19.18 -9.59 -16.64
CA ILE A 491 -20.17 -9.14 -17.61
C ILE A 491 -19.47 -8.83 -18.94
N THR A 492 -20.02 -9.33 -20.06
CA THR A 492 -19.48 -9.05 -21.40
C THR A 492 -20.58 -8.85 -22.44
N PHE A 493 -20.40 -7.88 -23.32
CA PHE A 493 -21.27 -7.68 -24.48
C PHE A 493 -20.86 -8.59 -25.63
N SER A 494 -21.86 -9.13 -26.32
CA SER A 494 -21.63 -9.71 -27.65
C SER A 494 -21.15 -8.63 -28.64
N PRO A 495 -20.29 -8.96 -29.62
CA PRO A 495 -19.79 -7.97 -30.59
C PRO A 495 -20.90 -7.31 -31.42
N CYS A 496 -22.06 -7.98 -31.55
CA CYS A 496 -23.22 -7.46 -32.25
C CYS A 496 -24.13 -6.57 -31.40
N GLY A 497 -23.83 -6.39 -30.11
CA GLY A 497 -24.55 -5.51 -29.18
C GLY A 497 -25.95 -5.97 -28.80
N LYS A 498 -26.37 -7.19 -29.17
CA LYS A 498 -27.73 -7.70 -28.92
C LYS A 498 -27.84 -8.58 -27.68
N TYR A 499 -26.76 -9.27 -27.36
CA TYR A 499 -26.67 -10.19 -26.24
C TYR A 499 -25.65 -9.71 -25.22
N ILE A 500 -25.91 -10.06 -23.96
CA ILE A 500 -24.99 -9.89 -22.85
C ILE A 500 -24.81 -11.23 -22.15
N ALA A 501 -23.58 -11.52 -21.75
CA ALA A 501 -23.25 -12.69 -20.97
C ALA A 501 -22.78 -12.24 -19.59
N SER A 502 -23.29 -12.87 -18.53
CA SER A 502 -22.95 -12.53 -17.15
C SER A 502 -22.81 -13.78 -16.29
N SER A 503 -22.00 -13.71 -15.23
CA SER A 503 -21.74 -14.85 -14.34
C SER A 503 -21.83 -14.47 -12.86
N ASP A 504 -22.56 -15.30 -12.10
CA ASP A 504 -22.58 -15.33 -10.62
C ASP A 504 -21.95 -16.64 -10.09
N GLY A 505 -21.03 -17.22 -10.87
CA GLY A 505 -20.60 -18.62 -10.76
C GLY A 505 -21.37 -19.54 -11.72
N ILE A 506 -22.52 -19.09 -12.26
CA ILE A 506 -23.22 -19.72 -13.38
C ILE A 506 -23.30 -18.72 -14.54
N LEU A 507 -22.75 -19.10 -15.68
CA LEU A 507 -22.83 -18.29 -16.90
C LEU A 507 -24.24 -18.28 -17.50
N ARG A 508 -24.79 -17.08 -17.69
CA ARG A 508 -26.08 -16.82 -18.36
C ARG A 508 -25.90 -15.90 -19.55
N VAL A 509 -26.69 -16.14 -20.61
CA VAL A 509 -26.74 -15.31 -21.81
C VAL A 509 -28.12 -14.73 -21.97
N TRP A 510 -28.20 -13.42 -22.17
CA TRP A 510 -29.42 -12.65 -22.18
C TRP A 510 -29.61 -11.89 -23.49
N ASP A 511 -30.86 -11.73 -23.91
CA ASP A 511 -31.23 -10.82 -24.98
C ASP A 511 -31.61 -9.46 -24.39
N ILE A 512 -30.96 -8.39 -24.86
CA ILE A 512 -31.15 -7.03 -24.34
C ILE A 512 -32.50 -6.46 -24.76
N ALA A 513 -32.99 -6.77 -25.96
CA ALA A 513 -34.22 -6.21 -26.49
C ALA A 513 -35.47 -6.83 -25.86
N THR A 514 -35.41 -8.11 -25.50
CA THR A 514 -36.52 -8.82 -24.88
C THR A 514 -36.39 -8.97 -23.36
N SER A 515 -35.26 -8.56 -22.78
CA SER A 515 -34.91 -8.73 -21.37
C SER A 515 -35.09 -10.17 -20.88
N SER A 516 -34.79 -11.16 -21.73
CA SER A 516 -35.06 -12.57 -21.44
C SER A 516 -33.81 -13.43 -21.47
N GLU A 517 -33.73 -14.38 -20.55
CA GLU A 517 -32.69 -15.41 -20.53
C GLU A 517 -32.80 -16.30 -21.77
N GLN A 518 -31.69 -16.46 -22.51
CA GLN A 518 -31.63 -17.27 -23.73
C GLN A 518 -30.96 -18.62 -23.46
N LYS A 519 -29.86 -18.62 -22.70
CA LYS A 519 -29.07 -19.83 -22.41
C LYS A 519 -28.46 -19.75 -21.01
N VAL A 520 -28.28 -20.91 -20.39
CA VAL A 520 -27.63 -21.09 -19.09
C VAL A 520 -26.58 -22.19 -19.20
N TYR A 521 -25.42 -21.93 -18.61
CA TYR A 521 -24.24 -22.79 -18.65
C TYR A 521 -23.69 -22.95 -17.21
N PRO A 522 -24.13 -24.00 -16.47
CA PRO A 522 -23.86 -24.13 -15.04
C PRO A 522 -22.40 -24.33 -14.65
N ASP A 523 -21.60 -24.93 -15.54
CA ASP A 523 -20.23 -25.38 -15.23
C ASP A 523 -19.16 -24.34 -15.62
N TYR A 524 -19.55 -23.13 -16.01
CA TYR A 524 -18.66 -22.12 -16.57
C TYR A 524 -18.86 -20.75 -15.91
N SER A 525 -17.75 -20.03 -15.73
CA SER A 525 -17.70 -18.64 -15.26
C SER A 525 -16.87 -17.77 -16.21
N ASP A 526 -16.77 -16.47 -15.93
CA ASP A 526 -15.87 -15.54 -16.63
C ASP A 526 -16.03 -15.50 -18.17
N PRO A 527 -17.19 -15.06 -18.69
CA PRO A 527 -17.44 -15.05 -20.12
C PRO A 527 -16.65 -13.99 -20.88
N PHE A 528 -16.30 -14.32 -22.13
CA PHE A 528 -15.84 -13.36 -23.12
C PHE A 528 -16.26 -13.79 -24.54
N TYR A 529 -16.50 -12.81 -25.40
CA TYR A 529 -16.80 -13.08 -26.81
C TYR A 529 -15.55 -12.89 -27.68
N ALA A 530 -15.37 -13.75 -28.67
CA ALA A 530 -14.46 -13.48 -29.78
C ALA A 530 -15.11 -12.52 -30.79
N GLU A 531 -14.31 -11.85 -31.63
CA GLU A 531 -14.80 -10.89 -32.64
C GLU A 531 -15.83 -11.50 -33.60
N ASN A 532 -15.72 -12.80 -33.89
CA ASN A 532 -16.65 -13.53 -34.75
C ASN A 532 -18.01 -13.82 -34.08
N GLY A 533 -18.18 -13.46 -32.80
CA GLY A 533 -19.40 -13.64 -32.02
C GLY A 533 -19.52 -14.98 -31.28
N GLU A 534 -18.51 -15.85 -31.34
CA GLU A 534 -18.49 -17.07 -30.54
C GLU A 534 -18.26 -16.76 -29.05
N LEU A 535 -19.01 -17.44 -28.17
CA LEU A 535 -18.92 -17.27 -26.72
C LEU A 535 -17.94 -18.28 -26.11
N PHE A 536 -16.99 -17.75 -25.36
CA PHE A 536 -16.03 -18.51 -24.58
C PHE A 536 -16.17 -18.19 -23.09
N ALA A 537 -15.68 -19.10 -22.26
CA ALA A 537 -15.70 -18.95 -20.81
C ALA A 537 -14.54 -19.71 -20.19
N ILE A 538 -14.17 -19.32 -18.98
CA ILE A 538 -13.12 -19.99 -18.19
C ILE A 538 -13.82 -20.84 -17.13
N ALA A 539 -13.48 -22.12 -17.05
CA ALA A 539 -14.00 -23.00 -16.01
C ALA A 539 -13.33 -22.64 -14.67
N SER A 540 -14.13 -22.25 -13.66
CA SER A 540 -13.64 -21.72 -12.38
C SER A 540 -12.71 -22.67 -11.64
N ASP A 541 -12.94 -23.98 -11.78
CA ASP A 541 -12.21 -25.02 -11.04
C ASP A 541 -10.93 -25.51 -11.74
N THR A 542 -10.82 -25.33 -13.06
CA THR A 542 -9.73 -25.92 -13.86
C THR A 542 -8.94 -24.92 -14.70
N LEU A 543 -9.37 -23.63 -14.74
CA LEU A 543 -8.81 -22.58 -15.61
C LEU A 543 -8.72 -22.99 -17.10
N GLU A 544 -9.59 -23.92 -17.50
CA GLU A 544 -9.73 -24.30 -18.90
C GLU A 544 -10.61 -23.30 -19.62
N VAL A 545 -10.20 -22.89 -20.82
CA VAL A 545 -11.00 -22.05 -21.69
C VAL A 545 -11.79 -22.94 -22.65
N TRP A 546 -13.09 -22.71 -22.65
CA TRP A 546 -14.03 -23.49 -23.44
C TRP A 546 -14.73 -22.61 -24.45
N ASN A 547 -14.94 -23.14 -25.66
CA ASN A 547 -16.04 -22.67 -26.48
C ASN A 547 -17.32 -23.32 -25.93
N VAL A 548 -18.10 -22.52 -25.22
CA VAL A 548 -19.24 -22.98 -24.43
C VAL A 548 -20.37 -23.45 -25.35
N GLU A 549 -20.50 -22.85 -26.52
CA GLU A 549 -21.52 -23.22 -27.51
C GLU A 549 -21.23 -24.57 -28.17
N LYS A 550 -19.96 -24.90 -28.38
CA LYS A 550 -19.49 -26.15 -28.99
C LYS A 550 -19.15 -27.23 -27.97
N GLN A 551 -19.19 -26.92 -26.67
CA GLN A 551 -18.78 -27.79 -25.56
C GLN A 551 -17.41 -28.42 -25.79
N LYS A 552 -16.44 -27.60 -26.21
CA LYS A 552 -15.10 -28.06 -26.53
C LYS A 552 -14.05 -27.25 -25.76
N PRO A 553 -13.11 -27.90 -25.05
CA PRO A 553 -11.96 -27.22 -24.48
C PRO A 553 -11.00 -26.81 -25.58
N ILE A 554 -10.44 -25.61 -25.47
CA ILE A 554 -9.60 -25.02 -26.51
C ILE A 554 -8.23 -24.65 -25.97
N LEU A 555 -8.16 -24.31 -24.68
CA LEU A 555 -6.96 -23.88 -24.00
C LEU A 555 -7.02 -24.40 -22.57
N ASN A 556 -5.92 -24.95 -22.04
CA ASN A 556 -5.78 -25.17 -20.61
C ASN A 556 -4.71 -24.22 -20.09
N ILE A 557 -5.11 -23.32 -19.18
CA ILE A 557 -4.23 -22.35 -18.54
C ILE A 557 -3.88 -22.91 -17.17
N THR A 558 -2.70 -23.48 -17.02
CA THR A 558 -2.21 -23.92 -15.70
C THR A 558 -1.83 -22.69 -14.86
N SER A 559 -2.36 -22.59 -13.64
CA SER A 559 -2.20 -21.43 -12.75
C SER A 559 -0.74 -21.22 -12.34
N GLY A 560 -0.11 -20.20 -12.92
CA GLY A 560 0.98 -19.44 -12.31
C GLY A 560 0.41 -18.12 -11.78
N ILE A 561 0.80 -17.71 -10.58
CA ILE A 561 0.18 -16.62 -9.83
C ILE A 561 0.31 -15.27 -10.56
N GLY A 562 -0.80 -14.83 -11.13
CA GLY A 562 -1.13 -13.50 -11.63
C GLY A 562 -2.65 -13.54 -11.84
N GLY A 563 -3.39 -12.59 -11.27
CA GLY A 563 -4.85 -12.72 -11.07
C GLY A 563 -5.68 -13.13 -12.30
N PHE A 564 -6.94 -13.53 -12.06
CA PHE A 564 -7.93 -13.97 -13.06
C PHE A 564 -8.03 -13.10 -14.34
N GLY A 565 -7.66 -11.82 -14.30
CA GLY A 565 -7.61 -10.95 -15.48
C GLY A 565 -6.56 -11.33 -16.54
N PHE A 566 -5.45 -11.97 -16.14
CA PHE A 566 -4.41 -12.40 -17.07
C PHE A 566 -4.82 -13.64 -17.87
N SER A 567 -5.43 -14.64 -17.21
CA SER A 567 -5.94 -15.84 -17.89
C SER A 567 -7.01 -15.47 -18.92
N LYS A 568 -7.88 -14.50 -18.61
CA LYS A 568 -8.87 -13.97 -19.55
C LYS A 568 -8.25 -13.23 -20.74
N SER A 569 -7.26 -12.37 -20.51
CA SER A 569 -6.58 -11.65 -21.59
C SER A 569 -5.81 -12.58 -22.54
N LEU A 570 -5.12 -13.58 -21.99
CA LEU A 570 -4.43 -14.63 -22.76
C LEU A 570 -5.44 -15.48 -23.55
N ALA A 571 -6.56 -15.84 -22.94
CA ALA A 571 -7.63 -16.59 -23.59
C ALA A 571 -8.21 -15.82 -24.79
N ILE A 572 -8.46 -14.52 -24.63
CA ILE A 572 -8.93 -13.65 -25.72
C ILE A 572 -7.91 -13.62 -26.86
N ALA A 573 -6.62 -13.37 -26.57
CA ALA A 573 -5.55 -13.33 -27.57
C ALA A 573 -5.47 -14.61 -28.42
N TYR A 574 -5.44 -15.76 -27.74
CA TYR A 574 -5.33 -17.05 -28.40
C TYR A 574 -6.56 -17.38 -29.26
N THR A 575 -7.77 -17.03 -28.79
CA THR A 575 -8.99 -17.21 -29.59
C THR A 575 -9.04 -16.30 -30.81
N HIS A 576 -8.48 -15.10 -30.74
CA HIS A 576 -8.36 -14.20 -31.89
C HIS A 576 -7.41 -14.78 -32.96
N GLU A 577 -6.29 -15.37 -32.57
CA GLU A 577 -5.39 -16.07 -33.50
C GLU A 577 -6.10 -17.26 -34.18
N LEU A 578 -6.75 -18.13 -33.41
CA LEU A 578 -7.49 -19.28 -33.93
C LEU A 578 -8.61 -18.91 -34.92
N THR A 579 -9.23 -17.74 -34.76
CA THR A 579 -10.34 -17.28 -35.60
C THR A 579 -9.88 -16.56 -36.86
N THR A 580 -8.66 -16.00 -36.85
CA THR A 580 -8.04 -15.32 -38.01
C THR A 580 -7.29 -16.29 -38.92
N THR A 581 -6.67 -17.33 -38.36
CA THR A 581 -6.12 -18.45 -39.14
C THR A 581 -7.21 -19.49 -39.41
N ASP A 582 -7.92 -19.37 -40.54
CA ASP A 582 -8.86 -20.40 -41.04
C ASP A 582 -8.10 -21.66 -41.54
N THR A 583 -7.17 -22.19 -40.76
CA THR A 583 -6.49 -23.46 -41.01
C THR A 583 -7.26 -24.57 -40.33
N ARG A 584 -8.28 -25.06 -41.04
CA ARG A 584 -9.15 -26.20 -40.69
C ARG A 584 -8.46 -27.55 -40.43
N GLU A 585 -7.15 -27.64 -40.30
CA GLU A 585 -6.46 -28.93 -40.20
C GLU A 585 -5.21 -28.92 -39.31
N HIS A 586 -5.30 -28.56 -38.02
CA HIS A 586 -4.31 -29.02 -37.03
C HIS A 586 -4.91 -29.06 -35.61
N LEU A 587 -5.79 -30.02 -35.37
CA LEU A 587 -6.09 -30.48 -34.01
C LEU A 587 -5.65 -31.94 -33.94
N ASN A 588 -4.40 -32.16 -33.55
CA ASN A 588 -4.10 -33.34 -32.74
C ASN A 588 -5.06 -33.28 -31.53
N ASN A 589 -5.53 -34.42 -31.05
CA ASN A 589 -6.49 -34.51 -29.93
C ASN A 589 -5.94 -33.97 -28.59
N ASP A 590 -4.75 -33.38 -28.56
CA ASP A 590 -4.14 -32.79 -27.39
C ASP A 590 -4.46 -31.29 -27.33
N ILE A 591 -5.17 -30.88 -26.28
CA ILE A 591 -5.46 -29.48 -25.97
C ILE A 591 -4.11 -28.80 -25.64
N PRO A 592 -3.75 -27.69 -26.28
CA PRO A 592 -2.51 -27.00 -25.95
C PRO A 592 -2.58 -26.49 -24.51
N LYS A 593 -1.58 -26.88 -23.72
CA LYS A 593 -1.41 -26.49 -22.33
C LYS A 593 -0.43 -25.33 -22.27
N TYR A 594 -0.83 -24.26 -21.61
CA TYR A 594 -0.01 -23.09 -21.41
C TYR A 594 0.30 -23.00 -19.93
N GLU A 595 1.56 -23.23 -19.58
CA GLU A 595 2.10 -22.86 -18.29
C GLU A 595 2.29 -21.34 -18.33
N ILE A 596 1.38 -20.61 -17.68
CA ILE A 596 1.70 -19.25 -17.27
C ILE A 596 2.98 -19.37 -16.48
N ILE A 597 4.02 -18.66 -16.92
CA ILE A 597 5.34 -18.68 -16.28
C ILE A 597 5.09 -18.56 -14.77
N HIS A 598 5.54 -19.56 -14.01
CA HIS A 598 5.51 -19.56 -12.55
C HIS A 598 6.39 -18.40 -12.06
N GLU A 599 5.89 -17.17 -12.14
CA GLU A 599 6.53 -16.01 -11.57
C GLU A 599 6.11 -15.97 -10.11
N ILE A 600 7.08 -16.35 -9.27
CA ILE A 600 6.87 -16.59 -7.85
C ILE A 600 6.44 -15.28 -7.18
N GLN A 601 5.16 -15.19 -6.81
CA GLN A 601 4.70 -14.17 -5.89
C GLN A 601 5.09 -14.55 -4.47
N PHE A 602 5.62 -13.57 -3.74
CA PHE A 602 5.91 -13.72 -2.32
C PHE A 602 4.84 -13.02 -1.48
N PRO A 603 4.21 -13.70 -0.51
CA PRO A 603 3.37 -13.03 0.47
C PRO A 603 4.28 -12.13 1.31
N TRP A 604 3.77 -11.06 1.88
CA TRP A 604 4.52 -10.41 2.95
C TRP A 604 4.47 -11.28 4.21
N PRO A 605 5.59 -11.60 4.89
CA PRO A 605 6.98 -11.21 4.62
C PRO A 605 7.80 -12.37 4.00
N ALA A 606 7.85 -12.51 2.68
CA ALA A 606 8.71 -13.43 1.92
C ALA A 606 9.31 -12.71 0.68
N PRO A 607 10.35 -13.25 -0.01
CA PRO A 607 10.92 -14.60 0.08
C PRO A 607 11.70 -14.83 1.37
N GLN A 608 11.31 -15.85 2.15
CA GLN A 608 12.22 -16.42 3.15
C GLN A 608 13.20 -17.34 2.42
N VAL A 609 14.49 -16.99 2.48
CA VAL A 609 15.58 -17.74 1.83
C VAL A 609 16.50 -18.34 2.87
N THR A 610 16.86 -19.61 2.68
CA THR A 610 17.87 -20.28 3.50
C THR A 610 18.67 -21.28 2.67
N TRP A 611 19.95 -21.40 2.97
CA TRP A 611 20.81 -22.39 2.32
C TRP A 611 20.65 -23.76 2.98
N MET A 612 20.43 -24.78 2.16
CA MET A 612 20.49 -26.18 2.62
C MET A 612 21.93 -26.70 2.63
N ASP A 613 22.68 -26.33 1.60
CA ASP A 613 24.08 -26.65 1.42
C ASP A 613 24.75 -25.54 0.59
N ASN A 614 25.93 -25.75 -0.01
CA ASN A 614 26.59 -24.72 -0.82
C ASN A 614 26.09 -24.65 -2.29
N GLN A 615 25.07 -25.41 -2.65
CA GLN A 615 24.52 -25.54 -4.01
C GLN A 615 22.99 -25.32 -4.04
N THR A 616 22.29 -25.59 -2.94
CA THR A 616 20.82 -25.62 -2.89
C THR A 616 20.29 -24.57 -1.94
N ILE A 617 19.37 -23.75 -2.42
CA ILE A 617 18.62 -22.76 -1.64
C ILE A 617 17.17 -23.23 -1.49
N ALA A 618 16.68 -23.27 -0.27
CA ALA A 618 15.26 -23.42 0.02
C ALA A 618 14.61 -22.04 0.09
N CYS A 619 13.53 -21.87 -0.66
CA CYS A 619 12.78 -20.62 -0.72
C CYS A 619 11.30 -20.89 -0.44
N LEU A 620 10.79 -20.19 0.57
CA LEU A 620 9.36 -20.15 0.85
C LEU A 620 8.66 -19.17 -0.10
N THR A 621 7.60 -19.62 -0.76
CA THR A 621 6.72 -18.83 -1.64
C THR A 621 5.31 -18.70 -1.03
N GLN A 622 4.32 -18.13 -1.71
CA GLN A 622 2.94 -17.98 -1.17
C GLN A 622 2.35 -19.29 -0.64
N ARG A 623 2.52 -20.38 -1.38
CA ARG A 623 1.94 -21.68 -1.02
C ARG A 623 2.84 -22.88 -1.26
N ASP A 624 4.08 -22.64 -1.69
CA ASP A 624 5.01 -23.72 -2.01
C ASP A 624 6.38 -23.47 -1.40
N LEU A 625 7.11 -24.56 -1.18
CA LEU A 625 8.53 -24.53 -0.83
C LEU A 625 9.35 -24.97 -2.04
N THR A 626 10.05 -24.02 -2.66
CA THR A 626 10.86 -24.28 -3.85
C THR A 626 12.33 -24.48 -3.51
N LEU A 627 12.95 -25.49 -4.11
CA LEU A 627 14.39 -25.77 -3.98
C LEU A 627 15.12 -25.36 -5.25
N TRP A 628 16.09 -24.47 -5.12
CA TRP A 628 16.85 -23.88 -6.22
C TRP A 628 18.28 -24.41 -6.26
N ASP A 629 18.72 -24.91 -7.41
CA ASP A 629 20.12 -25.23 -7.67
C ASP A 629 20.83 -23.97 -8.19
N VAL A 630 21.80 -23.50 -7.43
CA VAL A 630 22.51 -22.25 -7.70
C VAL A 630 23.39 -22.34 -8.94
N ASN A 631 23.95 -23.51 -9.23
CA ASN A 631 24.84 -23.69 -10.38
C ASN A 631 24.04 -23.81 -11.67
N LYS A 632 22.88 -24.48 -11.61
CA LYS A 632 21.97 -24.64 -12.76
C LYS A 632 21.05 -23.44 -12.96
N LYS A 633 20.90 -22.59 -11.93
CA LYS A 633 19.97 -21.46 -11.89
C LYS A 633 18.52 -21.89 -12.15
N SER A 634 18.15 -23.08 -11.68
CA SER A 634 16.86 -23.68 -11.96
C SER A 634 16.26 -24.30 -10.70
N ILE A 635 14.94 -24.46 -10.71
CA ILE A 635 14.23 -25.23 -9.69
C ILE A 635 14.63 -26.70 -9.83
N VAL A 636 14.93 -27.34 -8.70
CA VAL A 636 15.21 -28.78 -8.59
C VAL A 636 13.93 -29.52 -8.23
N ASP A 637 13.18 -28.99 -7.28
CA ASP A 637 11.98 -29.60 -6.74
C ASP A 637 11.08 -28.54 -6.09
N THR A 638 9.79 -28.86 -5.99
CA THR A 638 8.78 -28.05 -5.31
C THR A 638 8.05 -28.93 -4.31
N LEU A 639 8.25 -28.66 -3.03
CA LEU A 639 7.65 -29.38 -1.92
C LEU A 639 6.41 -28.64 -1.39
N TYR A 640 5.48 -29.40 -0.80
CA TYR A 640 4.25 -28.87 -0.18
C TYR A 640 3.46 -27.93 -1.10
N GLN A 641 2.94 -28.45 -2.20
CA GLN A 641 2.17 -27.65 -3.16
C GLN A 641 0.83 -27.23 -2.56
N ASP A 642 0.51 -25.94 -2.69
CA ASP A 642 -0.76 -25.34 -2.27
C ASP A 642 -1.01 -25.27 -0.73
N GLU A 643 0.05 -25.36 0.07
CA GLU A 643 0.00 -25.32 1.54
C GLU A 643 0.60 -24.02 2.09
N TRP A 644 -0.08 -23.36 3.04
CA TRP A 644 0.43 -22.12 3.64
C TRP A 644 1.55 -22.40 4.65
N ILE A 645 2.77 -22.57 4.16
CA ILE A 645 3.95 -22.67 5.01
C ILE A 645 4.27 -21.30 5.63
N ASN A 646 4.45 -21.28 6.95
CA ASN A 646 4.64 -20.07 7.74
C ASN A 646 6.12 -19.79 8.06
N SER A 647 6.93 -20.84 8.14
CA SER A 647 8.35 -20.71 8.46
C SER A 647 9.12 -21.95 8.01
N ILE A 648 10.36 -21.72 7.61
CA ILE A 648 11.34 -22.76 7.30
C ILE A 648 12.62 -22.55 8.10
N THR A 649 13.28 -23.64 8.50
CA THR A 649 14.65 -23.61 9.03
C THR A 649 15.44 -24.80 8.52
N VAL A 650 16.75 -24.63 8.37
CA VAL A 650 17.68 -25.72 8.10
C VAL A 650 18.47 -26.00 9.36
N LEU A 651 18.36 -27.23 9.88
CA LEU A 651 19.15 -27.66 11.03
C LEU A 651 20.63 -27.81 10.65
N PRO A 652 21.57 -27.73 11.61
CA PRO A 652 22.98 -28.03 11.36
C PRO A 652 23.24 -29.41 10.75
N SER A 653 22.29 -30.35 10.87
CA SER A 653 22.33 -31.66 10.21
C SER A 653 22.05 -31.63 8.70
N GLY A 654 21.65 -30.48 8.14
CA GLY A 654 21.18 -30.32 6.77
C GLY A 654 19.71 -30.69 6.57
N LYS A 655 19.01 -31.10 7.63
CA LYS A 655 17.57 -31.42 7.59
C LYS A 655 16.75 -30.14 7.56
N LEU A 656 15.87 -30.02 6.56
CA LEU A 656 14.92 -28.92 6.43
C LEU A 656 13.68 -29.19 7.29
N LEU A 657 13.36 -28.26 8.18
CA LEU A 657 12.10 -28.24 8.91
C LEU A 657 11.22 -27.11 8.39
N CYS A 658 9.92 -27.36 8.30
CA CYS A 658 8.93 -26.35 7.99
C CYS A 658 7.75 -26.43 8.96
N SER A 659 7.01 -25.34 9.06
CA SER A 659 5.76 -25.31 9.82
C SER A 659 4.64 -24.65 9.06
N TYR A 660 3.42 -25.17 9.18
CA TYR A 660 2.20 -24.57 8.62
C TYR A 660 1.02 -24.72 9.59
N PHE A 661 0.00 -23.89 9.42
CA PHE A 661 -1.23 -24.01 10.20
C PHE A 661 -2.27 -24.85 9.47
N THR A 662 -3.05 -25.60 10.22
CA THR A 662 -4.24 -26.31 9.73
C THR A 662 -5.46 -25.94 10.58
N ASN A 663 -6.65 -26.40 10.14
CA ASN A 663 -7.91 -26.21 10.85
C ASN A 663 -8.26 -24.74 11.13
N GLU A 664 -8.13 -23.86 10.13
CA GLU A 664 -8.37 -22.41 10.27
C GLU A 664 -7.46 -21.73 11.32
N GLY A 665 -6.18 -22.13 11.38
CA GLY A 665 -5.23 -21.55 12.34
C GLY A 665 -5.29 -22.15 13.75
N LYS A 666 -6.06 -23.23 13.96
CA LYS A 666 -6.22 -23.86 15.29
C LYS A 666 -5.12 -24.84 15.64
N THR A 667 -4.43 -25.39 14.65
CA THR A 667 -3.37 -26.38 14.82
C THR A 667 -2.12 -25.91 14.07
N LEU A 668 -0.97 -26.01 14.71
CA LEU A 668 0.34 -25.77 14.10
C LEU A 668 0.99 -27.12 13.84
N VAL A 669 1.43 -27.37 12.61
CA VAL A 669 2.05 -28.62 12.20
C VAL A 669 3.52 -28.36 11.89
N ALA A 670 4.40 -29.21 12.41
CA ALA A 670 5.82 -29.22 12.08
C ALA A 670 6.16 -30.42 11.21
N CYS A 671 6.86 -30.19 10.10
CA CYS A 671 7.17 -31.21 9.10
C CYS A 671 8.63 -31.16 8.64
N SER A 672 9.06 -32.25 8.00
CA SER A 672 10.35 -32.39 7.33
C SER A 672 10.17 -33.18 6.04
N LEU A 673 10.54 -32.62 4.88
CA LEU A 673 10.55 -33.34 3.59
C LEU A 673 9.23 -34.11 3.31
N ASN A 674 8.10 -33.44 3.50
CA ASN A 674 6.73 -33.96 3.40
C ASN A 674 6.30 -35.00 4.48
N GLU A 675 7.16 -35.27 5.46
CA GLU A 675 6.79 -36.08 6.63
C GLU A 675 6.40 -35.18 7.80
N GLN A 676 5.20 -35.41 8.33
CA GLN A 676 4.73 -34.74 9.54
C GLN A 676 5.47 -35.28 10.76
N ILE A 677 6.02 -34.38 11.57
CA ILE A 677 6.76 -34.69 12.79
C ILE A 677 5.83 -34.60 13.99
N ALA A 678 5.10 -33.49 14.12
CA ALA A 678 4.25 -33.21 15.28
C ALA A 678 3.15 -32.20 14.93
N GLU A 679 2.06 -32.23 15.70
CA GLU A 679 0.99 -31.22 15.68
C GLU A 679 0.83 -30.61 17.06
N PHE A 680 0.54 -29.32 17.10
CA PHE A 680 0.42 -28.56 18.33
C PHE A 680 -0.88 -27.77 18.33
N PRO A 681 -1.65 -27.79 19.43
CA PRO A 681 -2.79 -26.91 19.58
C PRO A 681 -2.32 -25.46 19.71
N VAL A 682 -2.96 -24.57 18.96
CA VAL A 682 -2.65 -23.14 18.91
C VAL A 682 -3.55 -22.39 19.90
N PRO A 683 -3.00 -21.71 20.93
CA PRO A 683 -3.79 -20.90 21.85
C PRO A 683 -4.53 -19.75 21.16
N GLU A 684 -5.76 -19.42 21.61
CA GLU A 684 -6.58 -18.33 21.02
C GLU A 684 -5.84 -16.99 20.81
N PRO A 685 -4.99 -16.49 21.74
CA PRO A 685 -4.35 -15.18 21.59
C PRO A 685 -3.41 -15.04 20.39
N ILE A 686 -2.90 -16.16 19.85
CA ILE A 686 -2.05 -16.15 18.64
C ILE A 686 -2.84 -16.45 17.36
N ARG A 687 -4.13 -16.82 17.45
CA ARG A 687 -4.97 -17.09 16.27
C ARG A 687 -5.39 -15.83 15.53
N GLU A 688 -5.47 -14.69 16.24
CA GLU A 688 -5.89 -13.41 15.65
C GLU A 688 -4.77 -12.67 14.92
N TRP A 689 -3.50 -13.03 15.18
CA TRP A 689 -2.35 -12.49 14.48
C TRP A 689 -1.17 -13.45 14.57
N VAL A 690 -0.85 -14.08 13.44
CA VAL A 690 0.35 -14.91 13.28
C VAL A 690 1.46 -14.02 12.72
N GLY A 691 2.47 -13.70 13.54
CA GLY A 691 3.58 -12.83 13.14
C GLY A 691 4.77 -13.58 12.53
N LYS A 692 5.43 -14.44 13.31
CA LYS A 692 6.65 -15.19 12.93
C LYS A 692 6.75 -16.46 13.78
N ILE A 693 7.16 -17.58 13.18
CA ILE A 693 7.50 -18.84 13.88
C ILE A 693 9.00 -19.09 13.70
N GLU A 694 9.69 -19.46 14.77
CA GLU A 694 11.11 -19.82 14.70
C GLU A 694 11.35 -21.20 15.33
N PHE A 695 12.11 -22.04 14.64
CA PHE A 695 12.64 -23.28 15.17
C PHE A 695 13.96 -23.03 15.88
N ALA A 696 14.18 -23.66 17.02
CA ALA A 696 15.50 -23.69 17.64
C ALA A 696 16.49 -24.43 16.72
N PRO A 697 17.74 -23.95 16.57
CA PRO A 697 18.76 -24.63 15.76
C PRO A 697 19.06 -26.07 16.22
N SER A 698 18.76 -26.41 17.48
CA SER A 698 18.87 -27.79 17.98
C SER A 698 17.82 -28.72 17.38
N GLY A 699 16.69 -28.18 16.92
CA GLY A 699 15.55 -28.94 16.38
C GLY A 699 14.60 -29.48 17.45
N ASP A 700 14.72 -29.05 18.71
CA ASP A 700 13.90 -29.57 19.81
C ASP A 700 12.70 -28.67 20.15
N TRP A 701 12.79 -27.37 19.84
CA TRP A 701 11.82 -26.35 20.24
C TRP A 701 11.37 -25.48 19.07
N MET A 702 10.15 -24.95 19.20
CA MET A 702 9.59 -23.91 18.33
C MET A 702 9.06 -22.76 19.19
N ALA A 703 9.10 -21.54 18.67
CA ALA A 703 8.58 -20.35 19.34
C ALA A 703 7.69 -19.50 18.42
N SER A 704 6.69 -18.85 19.02
CA SER A 704 5.86 -17.81 18.39
C SER A 704 5.53 -16.69 19.38
N GLY A 705 5.62 -15.44 18.94
CA GLY A 705 5.28 -14.26 19.74
C GLY A 705 3.84 -13.79 19.52
N SER A 706 3.21 -13.23 20.56
CA SER A 706 1.88 -12.64 20.49
C SER A 706 1.89 -11.11 20.56
N ARG A 707 0.77 -10.49 20.16
CA ARG A 707 0.54 -9.06 20.34
C ARG A 707 0.48 -8.62 21.80
N GLU A 708 0.19 -9.54 22.71
CA GLU A 708 0.06 -9.27 24.14
C GLU A 708 1.40 -9.33 24.89
N GLY A 709 2.51 -9.61 24.20
CA GLY A 709 3.83 -9.73 24.81
C GLY A 709 4.16 -11.12 25.37
N ASN A 710 3.38 -12.14 25.03
CA ASN A 710 3.70 -13.52 25.40
C ASN A 710 4.47 -14.21 24.28
N ILE A 711 5.37 -15.13 24.64
CA ILE A 711 6.03 -16.02 23.69
C ILE A 711 5.65 -17.45 24.03
N TYR A 712 5.05 -18.14 23.07
CA TYR A 712 4.63 -19.53 23.19
C TYR A 712 5.74 -20.43 22.69
N LEU A 713 6.03 -21.47 23.47
CA LEU A 713 7.07 -22.46 23.20
C LEU A 713 6.44 -23.84 23.07
N TRP A 714 6.81 -24.55 22.01
CA TRP A 714 6.42 -25.93 21.77
C TRP A 714 7.63 -26.84 21.70
N ASN A 715 7.59 -27.96 22.42
CA ASN A 715 8.62 -28.98 22.40
C ASN A 715 8.23 -30.08 21.41
N LEU A 716 9.09 -30.38 20.44
CA LEU A 716 8.84 -31.38 19.40
C LEU A 716 8.75 -32.82 19.94
N GLU A 717 9.37 -33.12 21.08
CA GLU A 717 9.26 -34.43 21.75
C GLU A 717 7.98 -34.54 22.60
N ASN A 718 7.39 -33.42 23.03
CA ASN A 718 6.20 -33.39 23.89
C ASN A 718 5.15 -32.37 23.40
N PRO A 719 4.45 -32.67 22.30
CA PRO A 719 3.57 -31.71 21.62
C PRO A 719 2.33 -31.27 22.40
N GLU A 720 1.95 -32.02 23.43
CA GLU A 720 0.77 -31.73 24.25
C GLU A 720 0.99 -30.57 25.23
N ASN A 721 2.25 -30.20 25.50
CA ASN A 721 2.59 -29.19 26.51
C ASN A 721 3.14 -27.92 25.85
N THR A 722 2.33 -26.86 25.84
CA THR A 722 2.78 -25.51 25.48
C THR A 722 3.31 -24.78 26.71
N SER A 723 4.55 -24.30 26.63
CA SER A 723 5.13 -23.41 27.65
C SER A 723 4.97 -21.95 27.23
N VAL A 724 4.87 -21.03 28.18
CA VAL A 724 4.65 -19.61 27.89
C VAL A 724 5.67 -18.77 28.65
N LEU A 725 6.42 -17.97 27.91
CA LEU A 725 7.29 -16.93 28.47
C LEU A 725 6.45 -15.67 28.64
N THR A 726 6.36 -15.19 29.88
CA THR A 726 5.56 -14.02 30.25
C THR A 726 6.46 -12.95 30.85
N GLY A 727 6.30 -11.70 30.43
CA GLY A 727 7.02 -10.57 31.03
C GLY A 727 7.12 -9.33 30.16
N HIS A 728 7.10 -9.45 28.83
CA HIS A 728 6.89 -8.29 27.96
C HIS A 728 5.48 -7.75 28.14
N THR A 729 5.31 -6.44 27.96
CA THR A 729 4.03 -5.75 28.18
C THR A 729 3.35 -5.29 26.90
N ASP A 730 3.97 -5.57 25.75
CA ASP A 730 3.49 -5.15 24.44
C ASP A 730 3.98 -6.14 23.36
N ASN A 731 3.54 -5.92 22.12
CA ASN A 731 3.72 -6.78 20.96
C ASN A 731 5.17 -7.27 20.77
N ILE A 732 5.34 -8.59 20.65
CA ILE A 732 6.64 -9.20 20.31
C ILE A 732 6.94 -8.94 18.83
N ARG A 733 8.02 -8.20 18.56
CA ARG A 733 8.45 -7.86 17.20
C ARG A 733 9.48 -8.82 16.64
N THR A 734 10.38 -9.28 17.48
CA THR A 734 11.50 -10.12 17.07
C THR A 734 11.92 -11.03 18.21
N PHE A 735 12.39 -12.22 17.88
CA PHE A 735 12.98 -13.15 18.82
C PHE A 735 13.88 -14.10 18.06
N THR A 736 14.82 -14.72 18.78
CA THR A 736 15.69 -15.75 18.22
C THR A 736 16.21 -16.70 19.30
N PHE A 737 16.42 -17.96 18.92
CA PHE A 737 17.06 -18.95 19.78
C PHE A 737 18.58 -18.82 19.76
N SER A 738 19.19 -19.11 20.91
CA SER A 738 20.61 -19.44 20.99
C SER A 738 20.93 -20.72 20.20
N HIS A 739 22.17 -20.87 19.74
CA HIS A 739 22.59 -22.01 18.92
C HIS A 739 22.35 -23.37 19.58
N ASN A 740 22.40 -23.44 20.92
CA ASN A 740 22.15 -24.67 21.67
C ASN A 740 20.66 -24.88 22.04
N GLY A 741 19.77 -23.96 21.64
CA GLY A 741 18.32 -24.03 21.92
C GLY A 741 17.91 -23.77 23.37
N LYS A 742 18.85 -23.51 24.29
CA LYS A 742 18.56 -23.40 25.74
C LYS A 742 18.11 -22.00 26.16
N GLN A 743 18.56 -20.99 25.44
CA GLN A 743 18.17 -19.60 25.65
C GLN A 743 17.41 -19.06 24.44
N LEU A 744 16.48 -18.14 24.71
CA LEU A 744 15.79 -17.34 23.72
C LEU A 744 15.97 -15.87 24.07
N VAL A 745 16.19 -15.02 23.07
CA VAL A 745 16.22 -13.56 23.24
C VAL A 745 15.05 -12.98 22.46
N SER A 746 14.36 -12.01 23.02
CA SER A 746 13.21 -11.37 22.38
C SER A 746 13.24 -9.86 22.52
N GLY A 747 12.75 -9.17 21.50
CA GLY A 747 12.51 -7.74 21.48
C GLY A 747 11.04 -7.43 21.21
N ALA A 748 10.49 -6.46 21.94
CA ALA A 748 9.08 -6.10 21.87
C ALA A 748 8.85 -4.59 21.72
N GLU A 749 7.62 -4.20 21.43
CA GLU A 749 7.16 -2.80 21.43
C GLU A 749 7.18 -2.15 22.82
N ASP A 750 7.42 -2.93 23.88
CA ASP A 750 7.72 -2.41 25.22
C ASP A 750 9.13 -1.78 25.32
N GLU A 751 9.83 -1.67 24.19
CA GLU A 751 11.15 -1.05 24.03
C GLU A 751 12.25 -1.76 24.84
N THR A 752 12.04 -3.04 25.18
CA THR A 752 13.02 -3.87 25.88
C THR A 752 13.45 -5.07 25.05
N VAL A 753 14.68 -5.53 25.31
CA VAL A 753 15.17 -6.83 24.83
C VAL A 753 15.43 -7.72 26.04
N ARG A 754 14.80 -8.89 26.07
CA ARG A 754 14.79 -9.82 27.21
C ARG A 754 15.40 -11.16 26.83
N ILE A 755 15.92 -11.85 27.84
CA ILE A 755 16.58 -13.14 27.71
C ILE A 755 15.83 -14.13 28.58
N TRP A 756 15.57 -15.29 28.00
CA TRP A 756 14.75 -16.33 28.59
C TRP A 756 15.51 -17.65 28.64
N ASP A 757 15.29 -18.38 29.71
CA ASP A 757 15.64 -19.79 29.79
C ASP A 757 14.46 -20.60 29.23
N VAL A 758 14.73 -21.37 28.18
CA VAL A 758 13.70 -22.11 27.44
C VAL A 758 13.16 -23.29 28.25
N GLU A 759 14.03 -23.97 29.00
CA GLU A 759 13.67 -25.18 29.75
C GLU A 759 12.80 -24.87 30.98
N SER A 760 13.14 -23.82 31.73
CA SER A 760 12.38 -23.38 32.91
C SER A 760 11.26 -22.39 32.58
N ALA A 761 11.23 -21.86 31.36
CA ALA A 761 10.31 -20.81 30.91
C ALA A 761 10.36 -19.53 31.79
N THR A 762 11.56 -19.12 32.21
CA THR A 762 11.77 -17.95 33.09
C THR A 762 12.66 -16.88 32.46
N GLU A 763 12.46 -15.62 32.87
CA GLU A 763 13.34 -14.51 32.47
C GLU A 763 14.69 -14.63 33.19
N ILE A 764 15.78 -14.65 32.41
CA ILE A 764 17.16 -14.64 32.90
C ILE A 764 17.60 -13.20 33.19
N ASP A 765 17.47 -12.32 32.21
CA ASP A 765 17.93 -10.93 32.29
C ASP A 765 17.31 -10.04 31.20
N LYS A 766 17.59 -8.73 31.28
CA LYS A 766 17.29 -7.73 30.25
C LYS A 766 18.58 -7.14 29.71
N LEU A 767 18.69 -7.03 28.39
CA LEU A 767 19.87 -6.40 27.80
C LEU A 767 19.92 -4.90 28.15
N PRO A 768 21.08 -4.39 28.57
CA PRO A 768 21.21 -3.01 29.01
C PRO A 768 21.02 -2.04 27.84
N MET A 769 20.16 -1.04 28.06
CA MET A 769 19.85 0.03 27.11
C MET A 769 19.85 1.38 27.84
N GLU A 770 20.65 2.35 27.36
CA GLU A 770 20.71 3.69 27.97
C GLU A 770 19.38 4.46 27.88
N LYS A 771 18.60 4.17 26.83
CA LYS A 771 17.25 4.66 26.61
C LYS A 771 16.43 3.53 26.00
N PRO A 772 15.15 3.42 26.38
CA PRO A 772 14.18 2.60 25.66
C PRO A 772 14.17 2.97 24.17
N CYS A 773 14.20 1.98 23.29
CA CYS A 773 14.02 2.13 21.86
C CYS A 773 13.53 0.81 21.26
N LEU A 774 12.89 0.88 20.10
CA LEU A 774 12.29 -0.29 19.46
C LEU A 774 13.36 -1.24 18.88
N PRO A 775 13.31 -2.54 19.21
CA PRO A 775 14.11 -3.57 18.57
C PRO A 775 13.43 -4.09 17.29
N PHE A 776 14.18 -4.14 16.18
CA PHE A 776 13.66 -4.58 14.87
C PHE A 776 14.22 -5.94 14.45
N GLY A 777 15.54 -6.03 14.28
CA GLY A 777 16.25 -7.27 13.95
C GLY A 777 16.97 -7.85 15.17
N LEU A 778 17.00 -9.17 15.31
CA LEU A 778 17.70 -9.83 16.43
C LEU A 778 18.29 -11.16 15.94
N THR A 779 19.57 -11.41 16.25
CA THR A 779 20.27 -12.63 15.84
C THR A 779 21.43 -12.97 16.78
N TYR A 780 21.69 -14.26 16.96
CA TYR A 780 22.90 -14.77 17.61
C TYR A 780 24.03 -14.97 16.60
N SER A 781 25.27 -14.74 17.04
CA SER A 781 26.43 -15.22 16.31
C SER A 781 26.43 -16.75 16.21
N PRO A 782 26.98 -17.37 15.15
CA PRO A 782 27.00 -18.82 15.00
C PRO A 782 27.69 -19.58 16.15
N CYS A 783 28.68 -18.96 16.82
CA CYS A 783 29.34 -19.53 18.00
C CYS A 783 28.52 -19.38 19.30
N GLY A 784 27.44 -18.60 19.28
CA GLY A 784 26.58 -18.34 20.44
C GLY A 784 27.10 -17.28 21.41
N ASP A 785 28.28 -16.69 21.18
CA ASP A 785 28.94 -15.80 22.15
C ASP A 785 28.45 -14.33 22.07
N ILE A 786 27.84 -13.93 20.96
CA ILE A 786 27.43 -12.55 20.69
C ILE A 786 25.94 -12.50 20.33
N ILE A 787 25.23 -11.56 20.91
CA ILE A 787 23.86 -11.18 20.54
C ILE A 787 23.93 -9.86 19.77
N VAL A 788 23.23 -9.76 18.65
CA VAL A 788 23.10 -8.52 17.88
C VAL A 788 21.64 -8.15 17.76
N CYS A 789 21.34 -6.88 18.01
CA CYS A 789 20.02 -6.30 17.78
C CYS A 789 20.16 -5.03 16.95
N ASP A 790 19.30 -4.92 15.94
CA ASP A 790 19.08 -3.66 15.28
C ASP A 790 18.07 -2.81 16.06
N LEU A 791 18.52 -1.62 16.42
CA LEU A 791 17.74 -0.60 17.10
C LEU A 791 17.57 0.59 16.16
N GLU A 792 16.58 1.43 16.42
CA GLU A 792 16.22 2.59 15.57
C GLU A 792 17.39 3.50 15.14
N THR A 793 18.48 3.56 15.93
CA THR A 793 19.63 4.45 15.66
C THR A 793 20.95 3.71 15.46
N GLU A 794 21.02 2.44 15.80
CA GLU A 794 22.28 1.67 15.78
C GLU A 794 22.04 0.16 15.81
N ILE A 795 23.00 -0.57 15.25
CA ILE A 795 23.12 -2.01 15.46
C ILE A 795 24.01 -2.21 16.68
N ARG A 796 23.49 -2.82 17.74
CA ARG A 796 24.22 -3.02 19.00
C ARG A 796 24.58 -4.49 19.20
N PHE A 797 25.76 -4.71 19.78
CA PHE A 797 26.34 -6.02 20.07
C PHE A 797 26.45 -6.19 21.59
N TRP A 798 26.01 -7.33 22.10
CA TRP A 798 26.15 -7.73 23.50
C TRP A 798 26.85 -9.07 23.62
N SER A 799 27.48 -9.28 24.78
CA SER A 799 28.02 -10.57 25.18
C SER A 799 26.88 -11.50 25.57
N ALA A 800 26.85 -12.72 25.04
CA ALA A 800 25.81 -13.70 25.37
C ALA A 800 26.03 -14.38 26.74
N ASP A 801 27.25 -14.30 27.29
CA ASP A 801 27.59 -14.87 28.61
C ASP A 801 27.28 -13.89 29.76
N GLN A 802 27.60 -12.61 29.57
CA GLN A 802 27.57 -11.57 30.60
C GLN A 802 26.47 -10.54 30.36
N PHE A 803 25.83 -10.55 29.18
CA PHE A 803 24.79 -9.60 28.78
C PHE A 803 25.24 -8.14 28.81
N THR A 804 26.55 -7.90 28.73
CA THR A 804 27.15 -6.57 28.70
C THR A 804 27.26 -6.05 27.26
N THR A 805 27.08 -4.75 27.07
CA THR A 805 27.27 -4.13 25.75
C THR A 805 28.74 -4.17 25.34
N LEU A 806 29.01 -4.76 24.17
CA LEU A 806 30.35 -4.87 23.60
C LEU A 806 30.69 -3.65 22.74
N ARG A 807 29.81 -3.31 21.79
CA ARG A 807 30.01 -2.26 20.78
C ARG A 807 28.71 -1.93 20.03
N SER A 808 28.72 -0.86 19.24
CA SER A 808 27.61 -0.51 18.34
C SER A 808 28.07 0.10 17.03
N ILE A 809 27.27 -0.09 15.98
CA ILE A 809 27.42 0.52 14.66
C ILE A 809 26.30 1.57 14.54
N LYS A 810 26.67 2.85 14.50
CA LYS A 810 25.69 3.93 14.32
C LYS A 810 25.16 3.96 12.90
N GLN A 811 23.84 3.99 12.77
CA GLN A 811 23.19 4.13 11.47
C GLN A 811 23.06 5.62 11.07
N PRO A 812 23.23 5.97 9.78
CA PRO A 812 23.06 7.36 9.32
C PRO A 812 21.58 7.80 9.37
N ASN A 813 21.30 8.90 10.09
CA ASN A 813 19.98 9.57 10.28
C ASN A 813 19.40 10.09 8.93
N PRO A 814 18.06 10.21 8.72
CA PRO A 814 17.02 10.29 9.75
C PRO A 814 16.17 9.04 10.01
N TYR A 815 16.06 8.10 9.07
CA TYR A 815 15.19 6.92 9.22
C TYR A 815 15.77 5.75 8.44
N ARG A 816 16.60 4.93 9.11
CA ARG A 816 17.11 3.69 8.55
C ARG A 816 16.86 2.58 9.56
N ARG A 817 16.02 1.62 9.18
CA ARG A 817 15.90 0.35 9.92
C ARG A 817 16.62 -0.72 9.11
N THR A 818 17.26 -1.68 9.74
CA THR A 818 17.76 -2.88 9.05
C THR A 818 16.80 -4.03 9.33
N TYR A 819 16.14 -4.54 8.29
CA TYR A 819 15.03 -5.48 8.47
C TYR A 819 15.54 -6.92 8.66
N PRO A 820 16.36 -7.48 7.76
CA PRO A 820 17.12 -8.70 8.05
C PRO A 820 18.54 -8.41 8.55
N LEU A 821 18.99 -9.18 9.53
CA LEU A 821 20.38 -9.34 9.94
C LEU A 821 20.79 -10.80 9.75
N ALA A 822 21.98 -11.04 9.19
CA ALA A 822 22.51 -12.39 9.01
C ALA A 822 24.01 -12.43 9.30
N PHE A 823 24.45 -13.41 10.09
CA PHE A 823 25.87 -13.69 10.27
C PHE A 823 26.40 -14.59 9.17
N SER A 824 27.65 -14.37 8.78
CA SER A 824 28.43 -15.42 8.10
C SER A 824 28.68 -16.58 9.06
N ASP A 825 28.71 -17.82 8.58
CA ASP A 825 28.96 -19.02 9.40
C ASP A 825 30.23 -18.95 10.26
N CYS A 826 31.27 -18.26 9.78
CA CYS A 826 32.51 -18.05 10.54
C CYS A 826 32.40 -17.01 11.67
N GLY A 827 31.26 -16.32 11.80
CA GLY A 827 31.00 -15.25 12.78
C GLY A 827 31.75 -13.94 12.55
N ARG A 828 32.61 -13.85 11.52
CA ARG A 828 33.44 -12.65 11.27
C ARG A 828 32.67 -11.50 10.63
N TYR A 829 31.66 -11.80 9.82
CA TYR A 829 30.89 -10.82 9.07
C TYR A 829 29.42 -10.83 9.46
N LEU A 830 28.83 -9.65 9.48
CA LEU A 830 27.39 -9.42 9.65
C LEU A 830 26.88 -8.70 8.41
N ALA A 831 25.86 -9.25 7.77
CA ALA A 831 25.12 -8.57 6.71
C ALA A 831 23.82 -8.00 7.26
N GLY A 832 23.42 -6.83 6.74
CA GLY A 832 22.13 -6.24 7.04
C GLY A 832 21.64 -5.38 5.88
N ALA A 833 20.33 -5.37 5.67
CA ALA A 833 19.72 -4.60 4.58
C ALA A 833 18.91 -3.43 5.13
N THR A 834 19.20 -2.22 4.68
CA THR A 834 18.52 -1.00 5.14
C THR A 834 17.14 -0.85 4.51
N TRP A 835 16.19 -0.30 5.26
CA TRP A 835 14.82 0.04 4.92
C TRP A 835 14.62 1.56 4.99
N TRP A 836 13.78 2.11 4.11
CA TRP A 836 13.49 3.55 4.01
C TRP A 836 11.98 3.80 4.10
N ASP A 837 11.58 4.79 4.90
CA ASP A 837 10.17 5.21 5.07
C ASP A 837 9.69 6.20 3.97
N LYS A 838 10.60 6.81 3.18
CA LYS A 838 10.25 7.88 2.22
C LYS A 838 11.11 7.85 0.94
N GLY A 839 10.87 6.85 0.09
CA GLY A 839 11.43 6.77 -1.26
C GLY A 839 12.35 5.57 -1.46
N ASN A 840 12.33 5.04 -2.69
CA ASN A 840 13.18 3.95 -3.15
C ASN A 840 14.61 4.46 -3.44
N GLU A 841 15.30 5.03 -2.45
CA GLU A 841 16.75 5.16 -2.54
C GLU A 841 17.36 3.75 -2.44
N ASN A 842 18.17 3.36 -3.45
CA ASN A 842 18.90 2.08 -3.55
C ASN A 842 19.02 1.34 -2.21
N LEU A 843 18.21 0.28 -2.04
CA LEU A 843 18.15 -0.50 -0.81
C LEU A 843 19.43 -1.33 -0.71
N LEU A 844 20.40 -0.79 0.03
CA LEU A 844 21.74 -1.35 0.14
C LEU A 844 21.74 -2.52 1.13
N VAL A 845 22.40 -3.60 0.74
CA VAL A 845 22.89 -4.60 1.70
C VAL A 845 24.30 -4.22 2.10
N ARG A 846 24.55 -4.06 3.39
CA ARG A 846 25.86 -3.71 3.93
C ARG A 846 26.44 -4.90 4.66
N ILE A 847 27.77 -5.05 4.55
CA ILE A 847 28.51 -6.07 5.30
C ILE A 847 29.47 -5.34 6.23
N TRP A 848 29.42 -5.71 7.51
CA TRP A 848 30.32 -5.21 8.53
C TRP A 848 31.21 -6.32 9.05
N ASN A 849 32.46 -5.99 9.34
CA ASN A 849 33.32 -6.83 10.13
C ASN A 849 32.91 -6.73 11.60
N VAL A 850 32.59 -7.87 12.22
CA VAL A 850 32.00 -7.95 13.55
C VAL A 850 32.96 -7.48 14.63
N GLU A 851 34.27 -7.68 14.46
CA GLU A 851 35.30 -7.32 15.45
C GLU A 851 35.61 -5.82 15.42
N THR A 852 35.81 -5.28 14.21
CA THR A 852 36.24 -3.88 14.00
C THR A 852 35.07 -2.90 13.88
N THR A 853 33.85 -3.38 13.62
CA THR A 853 32.64 -2.59 13.29
C THR A 853 32.74 -1.77 11.99
N GLU A 854 33.80 -1.97 11.22
CA GLU A 854 33.99 -1.31 9.94
C GLU A 854 33.11 -1.95 8.86
N GLN A 855 32.51 -1.11 8.02
CA GLN A 855 31.78 -1.57 6.85
C GLN A 855 32.79 -1.99 5.78
N VAL A 856 32.79 -3.28 5.43
CA VAL A 856 33.74 -3.87 4.47
C VAL A 856 33.18 -3.91 3.06
N ALA A 857 31.86 -3.99 2.89
CA ALA A 857 31.23 -4.03 1.58
C ALA A 857 29.86 -3.35 1.56
N THR A 858 29.45 -2.94 0.36
CA THR A 858 28.10 -2.47 0.02
C THR A 858 27.66 -3.18 -1.24
N LEU A 859 26.57 -3.92 -1.15
CA LEU A 859 25.97 -4.66 -2.24
C LEU A 859 24.71 -3.93 -2.70
N GLN A 860 24.53 -3.90 -4.02
CA GLN A 860 23.43 -3.24 -4.72
C GLN A 860 22.76 -4.24 -5.65
N GLY A 861 21.52 -3.93 -6.06
CA GLY A 861 20.83 -4.65 -7.13
C GLY A 861 19.35 -4.92 -6.87
N HIS A 862 18.90 -4.94 -5.62
CA HIS A 862 17.46 -5.05 -5.34
C HIS A 862 16.74 -3.73 -5.61
N THR A 863 15.59 -3.82 -6.28
CA THR A 863 14.71 -2.68 -6.59
C THR A 863 13.66 -2.43 -5.51
N SER A 864 13.63 -3.25 -4.45
CA SER A 864 12.72 -3.13 -3.31
C SER A 864 13.34 -3.68 -2.03
N ILE A 865 12.55 -3.75 -0.96
CA ILE A 865 12.99 -4.04 0.40
C ILE A 865 13.46 -5.48 0.46
N VAL A 866 14.70 -5.67 0.91
CA VAL A 866 15.24 -6.99 1.23
C VAL A 866 14.66 -7.44 2.56
N GLN A 867 13.96 -8.57 2.53
CA GLN A 867 13.24 -9.10 3.69
C GLN A 867 14.06 -10.17 4.42
N PHE A 868 14.90 -10.91 3.70
CA PHE A 868 15.76 -11.94 4.27
C PHE A 868 17.16 -11.92 3.66
N LEU A 869 18.13 -12.31 4.48
CA LEU A 869 19.52 -12.51 4.10
C LEU A 869 19.99 -13.87 4.62
N SER A 870 20.75 -14.60 3.81
CA SER A 870 21.33 -15.88 4.21
C SER A 870 22.70 -16.08 3.56
N PHE A 871 23.72 -16.30 4.38
CA PHE A 871 25.04 -16.69 3.88
C PHE A 871 25.03 -18.16 3.50
N SER A 872 25.71 -18.50 2.40
CA SER A 872 26.04 -19.89 2.10
C SER A 872 26.92 -20.47 3.21
N PRO A 873 26.85 -21.78 3.50
CA PRO A 873 27.61 -22.37 4.60
C PRO A 873 29.14 -22.15 4.55
N ASN A 874 29.71 -22.02 3.36
CA ASN A 874 31.13 -21.71 3.17
C ASN A 874 31.47 -20.20 3.30
N GLY A 875 30.48 -19.35 3.54
CA GLY A 875 30.60 -17.89 3.65
C GLY A 875 30.91 -17.14 2.35
N ARG A 876 30.92 -17.81 1.20
CA ARG A 876 31.31 -17.21 -0.09
C ARG A 876 30.18 -16.42 -0.74
N VAL A 877 28.95 -16.93 -0.67
CA VAL A 877 27.80 -16.34 -1.36
C VAL A 877 26.82 -15.80 -0.33
N LEU A 878 26.28 -14.62 -0.59
CA LEU A 878 25.13 -14.10 0.15
C LEU A 878 23.90 -14.20 -0.74
N ALA A 879 22.81 -14.76 -0.19
CA ALA A 879 21.49 -14.74 -0.81
C ALA A 879 20.62 -13.68 -0.14
N GLY A 880 19.96 -12.84 -0.94
CA GLY A 880 19.01 -11.84 -0.47
C GLY A 880 17.63 -12.06 -1.08
N GLY A 881 16.62 -12.29 -0.24
CA GLY A 881 15.23 -12.38 -0.66
C GLY A 881 14.56 -11.01 -0.56
N CYS A 882 13.98 -10.54 -1.65
CA CYS A 882 13.38 -9.20 -1.76
C CYS A 882 11.88 -9.28 -2.02
N GLY A 883 11.13 -8.37 -1.38
CA GLY A 883 9.68 -8.30 -1.50
C GLY A 883 9.16 -8.00 -2.92
N ASN A 884 10.04 -7.70 -3.87
CA ASN A 884 9.68 -7.51 -5.27
C ASN A 884 9.54 -8.80 -6.07
N GLY A 885 9.74 -10.00 -5.52
CA GLY A 885 9.74 -11.21 -6.37
C GLY A 885 11.09 -11.82 -6.67
N THR A 886 12.19 -11.35 -6.06
CA THR A 886 13.54 -11.77 -6.48
C THR A 886 14.41 -12.27 -5.36
N ILE A 887 15.29 -13.21 -5.72
CA ILE A 887 16.44 -13.61 -4.92
C ILE A 887 17.70 -13.22 -5.69
N LEU A 888 18.57 -12.42 -5.07
CA LEU A 888 19.87 -12.08 -5.64
C LEU A 888 20.99 -12.79 -4.89
N LEU A 889 21.96 -13.32 -5.66
CA LEU A 889 23.14 -13.99 -5.12
C LEU A 889 24.40 -13.17 -5.40
N TRP A 890 25.11 -12.75 -4.35
CA TRP A 890 26.39 -12.03 -4.47
C TRP A 890 27.57 -12.94 -4.14
N ASP A 891 28.58 -12.99 -5.02
CA ASP A 891 29.86 -13.63 -4.71
C ASP A 891 30.74 -12.65 -3.92
N LEU A 892 30.88 -12.94 -2.62
CA LEU A 892 31.61 -12.11 -1.68
C LEU A 892 33.13 -12.20 -1.86
N GLN A 893 33.65 -13.15 -2.65
CA GLN A 893 35.09 -13.26 -2.90
C GLN A 893 35.70 -11.99 -3.51
N SER A 894 34.89 -11.21 -4.23
CA SER A 894 35.33 -9.93 -4.81
C SER A 894 35.28 -8.74 -3.84
N PHE A 895 34.64 -8.93 -2.68
CA PHE A 895 34.36 -7.90 -1.68
C PHE A 895 35.07 -8.12 -0.33
N LEU A 896 35.39 -9.37 0.01
CA LEU A 896 36.04 -9.83 1.25
C LEU A 896 37.41 -10.44 0.95
#